data_AF-A0A0J9RX85-F1
#
_entry.id   AF-A0A0J9RX85-F1
#
_cell.length_a   1.000
_cell.length_b   1.000
_cell.length_c   1.000
_cell.angle_alpha   90.00
_cell.angle_beta   90.00
_cell.angle_gamma   90.00
#
_symmetry.space_group_name_H-M   'P 1'
#
loop_
_entity.id
_entity.type
_entity.pdbx_description
1 polymer ?
#
loop_
_entity_poly.entity_id
_entity_poly.type
_entity_poly.pdbx_seq_one_letter_code
_entity_poly.pdbx_strand_id
1 'polypeptide(L)'
;MSLTSISRKDLTCFVVTASVVLVCFILVAIFSGFMHEPQRLKTMLVTIVLVFFFQYLILEPIRFFILSIDYATWPQEDPPYKAEEGGPTMDHIDYLKIRLRSLRSELLISEGHTNEQLNQKYKHIASDLLLYGSYFIALMLMVVLQEDQTNYYNTNNMQRLFWDNTTVTFGLSQVYFIYQVHSYLKITLVEAFYAQKTHGSEGWWAMDQWQKIGVVRLRQMRPVDCHIGLGKPEWDTKTYAPEWRLPYSRMHYTEKFWRIYDPFVPAEFEPSFLNGLLLNYDHYGYLLNYPEVAGYVVLLMSTKVNCVKQIEYLRDYSWLDKNSSALFIDLTMYNADANLFTLITLRLENSPFGIQLPRVHVDSVSMLGSVETRSTPQLLILFVYTVLVILFARGVFTKIWHHPAAAHEAWTMVDLAIYILNVLLTILVIMRDIETDALLQMVEKATKGQYLDFQRPLRIHQMLFIVKGFLVCITTLRLWKVLQFSSVFQLFTQTLFSAWRAVASLGVIIVVVIMAIGITLAVPNGNNAVVFSHMVQSVVTCMWYSMGFNGDIRPADFFHGGRILGILLYLALVFFLAILLMNVFASVIYDYFNETSRIIKEHANRSSITFLEFLHVEYADLFGDTFRCLRKTYERRGHTVAENVELELNRRELIKFKRDLIKTPQELKRARLTKEQRSADYHLRGEKLFKLMAILDLQVEILERLVLGDKDGKLPTPPPSDSDPDDMPEMYRKRR
;
A
#
# COMPACT_ATOMS: atom_id res chain seq x y z
N MET A 1 11.93 -38.03 23.03
CA MET A 1 10.78 -38.96 22.90
C MET A 1 11.34 -40.36 22.70
N SER A 2 11.24 -41.22 23.69
CA SER A 2 11.56 -42.65 23.55
C SER A 2 10.47 -43.32 22.72
N LEU A 3 10.84 -44.00 21.64
CA LEU A 3 9.96 -44.74 20.71
C LEU A 3 9.15 -45.89 21.36
N THR A 4 9.25 -46.09 22.68
CA THR A 4 8.75 -47.26 23.41
C THR A 4 7.28 -47.14 23.86
N SER A 5 6.62 -45.99 23.69
CA SER A 5 5.22 -45.75 24.11
C SER A 5 4.24 -45.53 22.94
N ILE A 6 4.59 -45.96 21.72
CA ILE A 6 3.72 -45.78 20.54
C ILE A 6 2.77 -46.99 20.42
N SER A 7 1.46 -46.74 20.45
CA SER A 7 0.42 -47.73 20.19
C SER A 7 0.64 -48.39 18.83
N ARG A 8 0.46 -49.73 18.74
CA ARG A 8 0.63 -50.48 17.48
C ARG A 8 -0.22 -49.92 16.32
N LYS A 9 -1.36 -49.28 16.62
CA LYS A 9 -2.24 -48.64 15.63
C LYS A 9 -1.62 -47.39 15.01
N ASP A 10 -0.96 -46.57 15.82
CA ASP A 10 -0.32 -45.34 15.37
C ASP A 10 0.91 -45.65 14.52
N LEU A 11 1.65 -46.71 14.89
CA LEU A 11 2.75 -47.24 14.09
C LEU A 11 2.26 -47.71 12.71
N THR A 12 1.15 -48.46 12.64
CA THR A 12 0.60 -48.90 11.35
C THR A 12 0.14 -47.73 10.48
N CYS A 13 -0.48 -46.71 11.07
CA CYS A 13 -0.94 -45.53 10.34
C CYS A 13 0.23 -44.69 9.81
N PHE A 14 1.31 -44.58 10.59
CA PHE A 14 2.56 -43.94 10.17
C PHE A 14 3.22 -44.68 9.00
N VAL A 15 3.30 -46.02 9.07
CA VAL A 15 3.89 -46.81 7.98
C VAL A 15 3.09 -46.69 6.69
N VAL A 16 1.75 -46.72 6.77
CA VAL A 16 0.89 -46.54 5.59
C VAL A 16 1.06 -45.15 4.99
N THR A 17 1.00 -44.09 5.81
CA THR A 17 1.17 -42.72 5.30
C THR A 17 2.56 -42.49 4.70
N ALA A 18 3.61 -42.98 5.35
CA ALA A 18 4.98 -42.93 4.81
C ALA A 18 5.10 -43.68 3.48
N SER A 19 4.46 -44.85 3.35
CA SER A 19 4.47 -45.61 2.10
C SER A 19 3.79 -44.88 0.95
N VAL A 20 2.65 -44.21 1.21
CA VAL A 20 1.94 -43.42 0.21
C VAL A 20 2.77 -42.21 -0.23
N VAL A 21 3.38 -41.49 0.72
CA VAL A 21 4.25 -40.34 0.41
C VAL A 21 5.45 -40.79 -0.43
N LEU A 22 6.07 -41.92 -0.09
CA LEU A 22 7.22 -42.46 -0.81
C LEU A 22 6.84 -42.86 -2.24
N VAL A 23 5.70 -43.53 -2.43
CA VAL A 23 5.20 -43.90 -3.77
C VAL A 23 4.89 -42.65 -4.59
N CYS A 24 4.22 -41.65 -4.01
CA CYS A 24 3.98 -40.37 -4.69
C CYS A 24 5.28 -39.68 -5.09
N PHE A 25 6.29 -39.66 -4.22
CA PHE A 25 7.58 -39.05 -4.52
C PHE A 25 8.32 -39.77 -5.66
N ILE A 26 8.30 -41.11 -5.66
CA ILE A 26 8.89 -41.92 -6.72
C ILE A 26 8.17 -41.71 -8.06
N LEU A 27 6.83 -41.68 -8.05
CA LEU A 27 6.03 -41.41 -9.26
C LEU A 27 6.33 -40.01 -9.81
N VAL A 28 6.39 -38.98 -8.95
CA VAL A 28 6.75 -37.62 -9.36
C VAL A 28 8.16 -37.57 -9.94
N ALA A 29 9.14 -38.22 -9.31
CA ALA A 29 10.51 -38.26 -9.81
C ALA A 29 10.62 -38.93 -11.19
N ILE A 30 9.86 -40.00 -11.43
CA ILE A 30 9.87 -40.74 -12.70
C ILE A 30 9.15 -39.96 -13.81
N PHE A 31 7.95 -39.44 -13.55
CA PHE A 31 7.15 -38.76 -14.58
C PHE A 31 7.60 -37.32 -14.86
N SER A 32 8.09 -36.61 -13.85
CA SER A 32 8.49 -35.19 -13.96
C SER A 32 9.95 -35.05 -14.43
N GLY A 33 10.84 -35.94 -13.99
CA GLY A 33 12.29 -35.76 -14.13
C GLY A 33 12.82 -34.59 -13.26
N PHE A 34 14.14 -34.48 -13.10
CA PHE A 34 14.78 -33.43 -12.26
C PHE A 34 15.29 -32.22 -13.06
N MET A 35 15.32 -32.31 -14.39
CA MET A 35 15.80 -31.24 -15.28
C MET A 35 14.61 -30.46 -15.83
N HIS A 36 14.15 -29.48 -15.06
CA HIS A 36 13.07 -28.59 -15.49
C HIS A 36 13.60 -27.30 -16.10
N GLU A 37 12.96 -26.87 -17.18
CA GLU A 37 13.09 -25.51 -17.69
C GLU A 37 12.63 -24.51 -16.61
N PRO A 38 13.33 -23.39 -16.39
CA PRO A 38 13.05 -22.47 -15.28
C PRO A 38 11.62 -21.93 -15.30
N GLN A 39 11.00 -21.80 -16.48
CA GLN A 39 9.60 -21.39 -16.61
C GLN A 39 8.64 -22.45 -16.05
N ARG A 40 8.82 -23.72 -16.43
CA ARG A 40 8.01 -24.84 -15.93
C ARG A 40 8.16 -25.05 -14.43
N LEU A 41 9.36 -24.85 -13.89
CA LEU A 41 9.57 -24.94 -12.44
C LEU A 41 8.80 -23.85 -11.69
N LYS A 42 8.76 -22.62 -12.20
CA LYS A 42 7.95 -21.54 -11.60
C LYS A 42 6.47 -21.88 -11.64
N THR A 43 5.94 -22.36 -12.76
CA THR A 43 4.51 -22.73 -12.86
C THR A 43 4.17 -23.92 -11.95
N MET A 44 5.06 -24.91 -11.82
CA MET A 44 4.90 -25.99 -10.84
C MET A 44 4.91 -25.47 -9.40
N LEU A 45 5.79 -24.55 -9.05
CA LEU A 45 5.81 -23.97 -7.69
C LEU A 45 4.53 -23.18 -7.39
N VAL A 46 4.05 -22.37 -8.34
CA VAL A 46 2.78 -21.64 -8.18
C VAL A 46 1.59 -22.58 -8.06
N THR A 47 1.54 -23.67 -8.83
CA THR A 47 0.46 -24.65 -8.73
C THR A 47 0.48 -25.42 -7.41
N ILE A 48 1.66 -25.81 -6.91
CA ILE A 48 1.81 -26.42 -5.57
C ILE A 48 1.27 -25.47 -4.50
N VAL A 49 1.68 -24.21 -4.55
CA VAL A 49 1.22 -23.15 -3.65
C VAL A 49 -0.30 -22.97 -3.73
N LEU A 50 -0.88 -22.96 -4.93
CA LEU A 50 -2.31 -22.83 -5.17
C LEU A 50 -3.08 -24.01 -4.57
N VAL A 51 -2.58 -25.24 -4.72
CA VAL A 51 -3.18 -26.44 -4.12
C VAL A 51 -3.16 -26.35 -2.60
N PHE A 52 -2.05 -25.91 -2.00
CA PHE A 52 -2.01 -25.68 -0.55
C PHE A 52 -3.00 -24.59 -0.11
N PHE A 53 -3.10 -23.50 -0.85
CA PHE A 53 -4.11 -22.47 -0.57
C PHE A 53 -5.52 -23.02 -0.63
N PHE A 54 -5.86 -23.79 -1.66
CA PHE A 54 -7.18 -24.41 -1.79
C PHE A 54 -7.45 -25.37 -0.61
N GLN A 55 -6.45 -26.17 -0.22
CA GLN A 55 -6.55 -27.09 0.91
C GLN A 55 -6.84 -26.35 2.23
N TYR A 56 -6.07 -25.32 2.55
CA TYR A 56 -6.20 -24.64 3.85
C TYR A 56 -7.33 -23.61 3.90
N LEU A 57 -7.63 -22.94 2.79
CA LEU A 57 -8.61 -21.85 2.77
C LEU A 57 -10.04 -22.34 2.49
N ILE A 58 -10.20 -23.43 1.72
CA ILE A 58 -11.53 -23.93 1.32
C ILE A 58 -11.79 -25.30 1.95
N LEU A 59 -10.90 -26.29 1.77
CA LEU A 59 -11.17 -27.66 2.22
C LEU A 59 -11.13 -27.81 3.75
N GLU A 60 -10.21 -27.16 4.46
CA GLU A 60 -10.18 -27.23 5.92
C GLU A 60 -11.42 -26.63 6.59
N PRO A 61 -11.90 -25.42 6.23
CA PRO A 61 -13.16 -24.91 6.78
C PRO A 61 -14.36 -25.80 6.47
N ILE A 62 -14.44 -26.38 5.27
CA ILE A 62 -15.48 -27.37 4.93
C ILE A 62 -15.36 -28.60 5.83
N ARG A 63 -14.14 -29.11 6.05
CA ARG A 63 -13.89 -30.24 6.94
C ARG A 63 -14.30 -29.92 8.37
N PHE A 64 -13.92 -28.76 8.91
CA PHE A 64 -14.33 -28.32 10.25
C PHE A 64 -15.83 -28.09 10.35
N PHE A 65 -16.46 -27.56 9.30
CA PHE A 65 -17.90 -27.39 9.24
C PHE A 65 -18.60 -28.75 9.30
N ILE A 66 -18.17 -29.73 8.50
CA ILE A 66 -18.69 -31.10 8.54
C ILE A 66 -18.47 -31.74 9.92
N LEU A 67 -17.26 -31.64 10.48
CA LEU A 67 -16.95 -32.14 11.83
C LEU A 67 -17.81 -31.48 12.92
N SER A 68 -18.07 -30.18 12.80
CA SER A 68 -18.90 -29.44 13.75
C SER A 68 -20.37 -29.85 13.65
N ILE A 69 -20.85 -30.15 12.44
CA ILE A 69 -22.19 -30.71 12.23
C ILE A 69 -22.25 -32.10 12.86
N ASP A 70 -21.28 -32.95 12.56
CA ASP A 70 -21.18 -34.32 13.08
C ASP A 70 -21.18 -34.35 14.61
N TYR A 71 -20.36 -33.49 15.24
CA TYR A 71 -20.27 -33.34 16.68
C TYR A 71 -21.56 -32.78 17.30
N ALA A 72 -22.22 -31.84 16.62
CA ALA A 72 -23.49 -31.28 17.08
C ALA A 72 -24.64 -32.30 16.95
N THR A 73 -24.60 -33.17 15.94
CA THR A 73 -25.61 -34.23 15.73
C THR A 73 -25.41 -35.43 16.64
N TRP A 74 -24.16 -35.76 16.98
CA TRP A 74 -23.81 -36.87 17.87
C TRP A 74 -22.86 -36.40 18.98
N PRO A 75 -23.37 -35.74 20.04
CA PRO A 75 -22.54 -35.33 21.16
C PRO A 75 -21.94 -36.57 21.84
N GLN A 76 -20.62 -36.71 21.78
CA GLN A 76 -19.89 -37.67 22.60
C GLN A 76 -19.72 -37.05 23.99
N GLU A 77 -19.97 -37.83 25.05
CA GLU A 77 -19.61 -37.40 26.40
C GLU A 77 -18.10 -37.22 26.47
N ASP A 78 -17.64 -35.98 26.67
CA ASP A 78 -16.22 -35.70 26.91
C ASP A 78 -15.76 -36.58 28.07
N PRO A 79 -14.73 -37.43 27.88
CA PRO A 79 -14.24 -38.25 28.97
C PRO A 79 -13.81 -37.30 30.10
N PRO A 80 -14.19 -37.60 31.37
CA PRO A 80 -13.77 -36.78 32.49
C PRO A 80 -12.25 -36.64 32.45
N TYR A 81 -11.78 -35.41 32.68
CA TYR A 81 -10.35 -35.09 32.71
C TYR A 81 -9.64 -36.07 33.64
N LYS A 82 -9.00 -37.09 33.06
CA LYS A 82 -8.12 -38.01 33.79
C LYS A 82 -6.78 -37.29 33.92
N ALA A 83 -6.41 -36.92 35.15
CA ALA A 83 -5.03 -36.61 35.44
C ALA A 83 -4.16 -37.76 34.92
N GLU A 84 -3.09 -37.46 34.18
CA GLU A 84 -2.18 -38.49 33.66
C GLU A 84 -1.60 -39.29 34.84
N GLU A 85 -2.18 -40.46 35.15
CA GLU A 85 -1.61 -41.47 36.02
C GLU A 85 -0.41 -42.11 35.31
N GLY A 86 0.74 -41.43 35.37
CA GLY A 86 1.96 -41.90 34.70
C GLY A 86 2.96 -40.83 34.28
N GLY A 87 2.75 -39.56 34.63
CA GLY A 87 3.83 -38.57 34.52
C GLY A 87 5.03 -39.01 35.36
N PRO A 88 6.29 -38.85 34.89
CA PRO A 88 7.46 -39.20 35.68
C PRO A 88 7.37 -38.49 37.04
N THR A 89 7.53 -39.22 38.14
CA THR A 89 7.67 -38.63 39.47
C THR A 89 8.78 -37.59 39.39
N MET A 90 8.42 -36.30 39.44
CA MET A 90 9.43 -35.25 39.31
C MET A 90 10.39 -35.37 40.48
N ASP A 91 11.68 -35.53 40.17
CA ASP A 91 12.73 -35.50 41.19
C ASP A 91 12.69 -34.17 41.94
N HIS A 92 12.96 -34.19 43.24
CA HIS A 92 12.92 -32.98 44.08
C HIS A 92 13.87 -31.90 43.57
N ILE A 93 15.00 -32.29 42.98
CA ILE A 93 15.94 -31.39 42.31
C ILE A 93 15.28 -30.68 41.12
N ASP A 94 14.49 -31.40 40.33
CA ASP A 94 13.80 -30.82 39.18
C ASP A 94 12.68 -29.86 39.62
N TYR A 95 11.98 -30.17 40.71
CA TYR A 95 11.10 -29.22 41.38
C TYR A 95 11.83 -27.94 41.81
N LEU A 96 12.99 -28.06 42.47
CA LEU A 96 13.79 -26.90 42.88
C LEU A 96 14.31 -26.09 41.68
N LYS A 97 14.69 -26.75 40.57
CA LYS A 97 15.07 -26.06 39.33
C LYS A 97 13.89 -25.30 38.70
N ILE A 98 12.69 -25.89 38.71
CA ILE A 98 11.45 -25.22 38.25
C ILE A 98 11.15 -24.02 39.14
N ARG A 99 11.27 -24.18 40.47
CA ARG A 99 11.08 -23.09 41.42
C ARG A 99 12.10 -21.97 41.25
N LEU A 100 13.37 -22.31 41.03
CA LEU A 100 14.45 -21.35 40.73
C LEU A 100 14.15 -20.58 39.44
N ARG A 101 13.62 -21.26 38.41
CA ARG A 101 13.20 -20.63 37.15
C ARG A 101 12.05 -19.64 37.41
N SER A 102 11.06 -20.04 38.21
CA SER A 102 9.93 -19.19 38.63
C SER A 102 10.39 -17.92 39.36
N LEU A 103 11.28 -18.03 40.35
CA LEU A 103 11.78 -16.86 41.07
C LEU A 103 12.63 -15.94 40.19
N ARG A 104 13.41 -16.51 39.26
CA ARG A 104 14.15 -15.71 38.28
C ARG A 104 13.23 -14.92 37.36
N SER A 105 12.10 -15.50 36.93
CA SER A 105 11.08 -14.74 36.19
C SER A 105 10.40 -13.68 37.06
N GLU A 106 10.07 -13.99 38.32
CA GLU A 106 9.46 -13.03 39.27
C GLU A 106 10.36 -11.83 39.57
N LEU A 107 11.68 -11.98 39.48
CA LEU A 107 12.64 -10.90 39.64
C LEU A 107 12.64 -9.93 38.45
N LEU A 108 12.33 -10.43 37.25
CA LEU A 108 12.20 -9.61 36.04
C LEU A 108 10.87 -8.86 36.02
N ILE A 109 9.82 -9.44 36.62
CA ILE A 109 8.47 -8.86 36.71
C ILE A 109 8.47 -7.71 37.73
N SER A 110 8.29 -6.48 37.23
CA SER A 110 8.13 -5.26 38.03
C SER A 110 6.70 -5.13 38.58
N GLU A 111 6.49 -4.40 39.70
CA GLU A 111 5.16 -4.19 40.29
C GLU A 111 4.13 -3.70 39.28
N GLY A 112 4.50 -2.81 38.35
CA GLY A 112 3.57 -2.33 37.34
C GLY A 112 3.17 -3.36 36.27
N HIS A 113 3.83 -4.53 36.21
CA HIS A 113 3.50 -5.64 35.31
C HIS A 113 2.41 -6.53 35.92
N THR A 114 2.04 -6.29 37.18
CA THR A 114 0.86 -6.93 37.81
C THR A 114 -0.47 -6.37 37.27
N ASN A 115 -0.43 -5.26 36.53
CA ASN A 115 -1.60 -4.68 35.85
C ASN A 115 -2.00 -5.52 34.61
N GLU A 116 -2.77 -6.58 34.85
CA GLU A 116 -3.32 -7.49 33.84
C GLU A 116 -3.94 -6.76 32.63
N GLN A 117 -4.80 -5.77 32.88
CA GLN A 117 -5.49 -5.02 31.82
C GLN A 117 -4.53 -4.25 30.90
N LEU A 118 -3.46 -3.67 31.47
CA LEU A 118 -2.46 -2.93 30.72
C LEU A 118 -1.60 -3.88 29.88
N ASN A 119 -1.22 -5.03 30.45
CA ASN A 119 -0.48 -6.07 29.75
C ASN A 119 -1.28 -6.65 28.58
N GLN A 120 -2.57 -6.94 28.78
CA GLN A 120 -3.45 -7.40 27.69
C GLN A 120 -3.52 -6.37 26.57
N LYS A 121 -3.67 -5.07 26.91
CA LYS A 121 -3.62 -3.98 25.92
C LYS A 121 -2.29 -3.94 25.16
N TYR A 122 -1.15 -4.05 25.84
CA TYR A 122 0.16 -4.07 25.20
C TYR A 122 0.39 -5.32 24.35
N LYS A 123 -0.12 -6.48 24.78
CA LYS A 123 -0.08 -7.72 24.00
C LYS A 123 -0.89 -7.60 22.70
N HIS A 124 -2.08 -7.00 22.76
CA HIS A 124 -2.86 -6.68 21.56
C HIS A 124 -2.10 -5.72 20.64
N ILE A 125 -1.50 -4.65 21.17
CA ILE A 125 -0.71 -3.70 20.38
C ILE A 125 0.51 -4.38 19.74
N ALA A 126 1.18 -5.30 20.44
CA ALA A 126 2.33 -6.03 19.90
C ALA A 126 1.92 -7.00 18.78
N SER A 127 0.81 -7.73 18.97
CA SER A 127 0.24 -8.60 17.94
C SER A 127 -0.18 -7.80 16.70
N ASP A 128 -0.82 -6.64 16.92
CA ASP A 128 -1.18 -5.72 15.86
C ASP A 128 0.09 -5.20 15.14
N LEU A 129 1.09 -4.72 15.86
CA LEU A 129 2.35 -4.23 15.28
C LEU A 129 2.99 -5.28 14.37
N LEU A 130 3.01 -6.55 14.78
CA LEU A 130 3.57 -7.62 13.98
C LEU A 130 2.75 -7.84 12.70
N LEU A 131 1.42 -7.96 12.82
CA LEU A 131 0.55 -8.21 11.67
C LEU A 131 0.52 -7.02 10.69
N TYR A 132 0.16 -5.83 11.17
CA TYR A 132 0.02 -4.63 10.32
C TYR A 132 1.37 -4.12 9.83
N GLY A 133 2.43 -4.22 10.66
CA GLY A 133 3.79 -3.82 10.29
C GLY A 133 4.39 -4.73 9.21
N SER A 134 4.25 -6.06 9.36
CA SER A 134 4.70 -7.00 8.32
C SER A 134 3.90 -6.86 7.03
N TYR A 135 2.58 -6.68 7.13
CA TYR A 135 1.71 -6.38 5.99
C TYR A 135 2.14 -5.10 5.25
N PHE A 136 2.41 -4.01 5.97
CA PHE A 136 2.87 -2.75 5.38
C PHE A 136 4.20 -2.91 4.64
N ILE A 137 5.18 -3.58 5.28
CA ILE A 137 6.49 -3.84 4.65
C ILE A 137 6.32 -4.70 3.39
N ALA A 138 5.49 -5.75 3.45
CA ALA A 138 5.21 -6.60 2.31
C ALA A 138 4.52 -5.84 1.17
N LEU A 139 3.54 -4.97 1.48
CA LEU A 139 2.88 -4.11 0.50
C LEU A 139 3.88 -3.16 -0.17
N MET A 140 4.74 -2.49 0.60
CA MET A 140 5.76 -1.59 0.06
C MET A 140 6.75 -2.32 -0.83
N LEU A 141 7.23 -3.50 -0.39
CA LEU A 141 8.14 -4.33 -1.15
C LEU A 141 7.49 -4.83 -2.46
N MET A 142 6.21 -5.19 -2.41
CA MET A 142 5.41 -5.58 -3.58
C MET A 142 5.28 -4.43 -4.58
N VAL A 143 5.01 -3.21 -4.13
CA VAL A 143 4.92 -2.03 -5.00
C VAL A 143 6.28 -1.74 -5.67
N VAL A 144 7.37 -1.71 -4.89
CA VAL A 144 8.72 -1.43 -5.41
C VAL A 144 9.18 -2.47 -6.42
N LEU A 145 8.79 -3.74 -6.27
CA LEU A 145 9.15 -4.81 -7.21
C LEU A 145 8.25 -4.93 -8.43
N GLN A 146 7.11 -4.23 -8.44
CA GLN A 146 6.20 -4.23 -9.58
C GLN A 146 6.32 -2.98 -10.45
N GLU A 147 6.63 -1.84 -9.84
CA GLU A 147 6.70 -0.56 -10.55
C GLU A 147 8.11 -0.28 -11.05
N ASP A 148 8.28 -0.28 -12.38
CA ASP A 148 9.55 0.04 -13.03
C ASP A 148 9.65 1.52 -13.39
N GLN A 149 10.80 2.13 -13.10
CA GLN A 149 11.10 3.52 -13.45
C GLN A 149 11.13 3.80 -14.96
N THR A 150 11.38 2.77 -15.77
CA THR A 150 11.45 2.87 -17.25
C THR A 150 10.13 3.33 -17.86
N ASN A 151 9.00 2.97 -17.24
CA ASN A 151 7.66 3.41 -17.66
C ASN A 151 7.54 4.93 -17.66
N TYR A 152 8.03 5.58 -16.60
CA TYR A 152 7.99 7.03 -16.47
C TYR A 152 8.85 7.72 -17.53
N TYR A 153 10.09 7.27 -17.70
CA TYR A 153 10.99 7.84 -18.69
C TYR A 153 10.46 7.68 -20.11
N ASN A 154 9.85 6.52 -20.41
CA ASN A 154 9.25 6.30 -21.72
C ASN A 154 8.07 7.24 -21.98
N THR A 155 7.12 7.32 -21.05
CA THR A 155 5.95 8.21 -21.19
C THR A 155 6.38 9.66 -21.38
N ASN A 156 7.33 10.16 -20.58
CA ASN A 156 7.81 11.53 -20.70
C ASN A 156 8.57 11.76 -22.03
N ASN A 157 9.42 10.83 -22.46
CA ASN A 157 10.13 10.95 -23.72
C ASN A 157 9.17 10.97 -24.91
N MET A 158 8.21 10.05 -24.93
CA MET A 158 7.23 9.94 -26.00
C MET A 158 6.31 11.17 -26.03
N GLN A 159 5.88 11.67 -24.86
CA GLN A 159 5.11 12.91 -24.77
C GLN A 159 5.88 14.09 -25.37
N ARG A 160 7.17 14.23 -25.06
CA ARG A 160 8.02 15.29 -25.63
C ARG A 160 8.20 15.14 -27.14
N LEU A 161 8.47 13.93 -27.63
CA LEU A 161 8.70 13.69 -29.06
C LEU A 161 7.48 14.00 -29.95
N PHE A 162 6.26 13.83 -29.42
CA PHE A 162 5.03 14.21 -30.13
C PHE A 162 4.61 15.67 -29.91
N TRP A 163 4.98 16.26 -28.77
CA TRP A 163 4.66 17.65 -28.44
C TRP A 163 5.60 18.65 -29.10
N ASP A 164 6.90 18.44 -28.96
CA ASP A 164 7.95 19.35 -29.43
C ASP A 164 8.24 19.15 -30.92
N ASN A 165 8.69 20.22 -31.57
CA ASN A 165 9.10 20.16 -32.96
C ASN A 165 10.52 19.62 -33.07
N THR A 166 10.77 18.68 -34.00
CA THR A 166 12.11 18.16 -34.26
C THR A 166 12.55 18.46 -35.70
N THR A 167 13.77 18.06 -36.07
CA THR A 167 14.27 18.25 -37.44
C THR A 167 13.54 17.39 -38.46
N VAL A 168 12.95 16.27 -38.03
CA VAL A 168 12.28 15.28 -38.90
C VAL A 168 10.76 15.30 -38.70
N THR A 169 10.28 15.58 -37.49
CA THR A 169 8.84 15.59 -37.16
C THR A 169 8.32 16.98 -36.87
N PHE A 170 7.11 17.25 -37.37
CA PHE A 170 6.34 18.43 -37.04
C PHE A 170 5.65 18.28 -35.68
N GLY A 171 6.04 19.05 -34.67
CA GLY A 171 5.47 18.93 -33.31
C GLY A 171 4.00 19.34 -33.22
N LEU A 172 3.21 18.67 -32.38
CA LEU A 172 1.77 19.00 -32.22
C LEU A 172 1.57 20.41 -31.66
N SER A 173 2.52 20.93 -30.88
CA SER A 173 2.50 22.30 -30.34
C SER A 173 2.45 23.41 -31.40
N GLN A 174 2.87 23.12 -32.63
CA GLN A 174 2.92 24.09 -33.73
C GLN A 174 1.68 24.02 -34.65
N VAL A 175 0.73 23.13 -34.36
CA VAL A 175 -0.50 22.96 -35.13
C VAL A 175 -1.54 23.95 -34.62
N TYR A 176 -1.66 25.10 -35.28
CA TYR A 176 -2.63 26.14 -34.93
C TYR A 176 -3.84 26.17 -35.86
N PHE A 177 -3.69 25.71 -37.11
CA PHE A 177 -4.75 25.79 -38.12
C PHE A 177 -5.09 24.41 -38.71
N ILE A 178 -6.34 24.24 -39.16
CA ILE A 178 -6.86 22.98 -39.73
C ILE A 178 -5.98 22.49 -40.90
N TYR A 179 -5.54 23.39 -41.79
CA TYR A 179 -4.73 22.98 -42.94
C TYR A 179 -3.35 22.41 -42.54
N GLN A 180 -2.80 22.81 -41.39
CA GLN A 180 -1.54 22.28 -40.87
C GLN A 180 -1.68 20.86 -40.33
N VAL A 181 -2.90 20.44 -39.97
CA VAL A 181 -3.19 19.07 -39.51
C VAL A 181 -2.84 18.05 -40.59
N HIS A 182 -3.19 18.31 -41.85
CA HIS A 182 -2.83 17.40 -42.95
C HIS A 182 -1.32 17.29 -43.14
N SER A 183 -0.58 18.39 -43.00
CA SER A 183 0.88 18.39 -43.03
C SER A 183 1.46 17.61 -41.85
N TYR A 184 0.89 17.76 -40.65
CA TYR A 184 1.24 16.96 -39.48
C TYR A 184 1.07 15.47 -39.77
N LEU A 185 -0.14 15.03 -40.17
CA LEU A 185 -0.43 13.62 -40.47
C LEU A 185 0.57 13.04 -41.48
N LYS A 186 0.90 13.79 -42.55
CA LYS A 186 1.83 13.34 -43.58
C LYS A 186 3.27 13.19 -43.04
N ILE A 187 3.78 14.19 -42.34
CA ILE A 187 5.18 14.21 -41.88
C ILE A 187 5.36 13.28 -40.67
N THR A 188 4.56 13.44 -39.61
CA THR A 188 4.79 12.76 -38.33
C THR A 188 4.15 11.39 -38.20
N LEU A 189 3.03 11.13 -38.88
CA LEU A 189 2.34 9.84 -38.77
C LEU A 189 2.61 8.91 -39.95
N VAL A 190 3.06 9.44 -41.08
CA VAL A 190 3.40 8.63 -42.26
C VAL A 190 4.90 8.63 -42.49
N GLU A 191 5.51 9.75 -42.87
CA GLU A 191 6.93 9.78 -43.25
C GLU A 191 7.86 9.30 -42.12
N ALA A 192 7.59 9.72 -40.88
CA ALA A 192 8.34 9.35 -39.69
C ALA A 192 8.26 7.85 -39.31
N PHE A 193 7.22 7.12 -39.71
CA PHE A 193 7.10 5.67 -39.46
C PHE A 193 7.63 4.82 -40.63
N TYR A 194 7.68 5.39 -41.83
CA TYR A 194 8.17 4.71 -43.04
C TYR A 194 9.48 5.34 -43.54
N ALA A 195 10.30 5.88 -42.64
CA ALA A 195 11.64 6.36 -42.95
C ALA A 195 12.51 5.17 -43.37
N GLN A 196 13.36 5.34 -44.39
CA GLN A 196 14.20 4.27 -44.93
C GLN A 196 15.34 3.98 -43.95
N LYS A 197 15.35 2.79 -43.35
CA LYS A 197 16.34 2.39 -42.34
C LYS A 197 17.40 1.45 -42.90
N THR A 198 18.59 1.52 -42.32
CA THR A 198 19.79 0.74 -42.68
C THR A 198 19.60 -0.77 -42.54
N HIS A 199 18.70 -1.23 -41.66
CA HIS A 199 18.50 -2.65 -41.35
C HIS A 199 17.21 -3.26 -41.92
N GLY A 200 16.45 -2.53 -42.76
CA GLY A 200 15.26 -3.06 -43.44
C GLY A 200 14.07 -3.40 -42.53
N SER A 201 14.14 -3.14 -41.23
CA SER A 201 13.02 -3.28 -40.29
C SER A 201 12.12 -2.04 -40.30
N GLU A 202 10.80 -2.26 -40.29
CA GLU A 202 9.80 -1.21 -40.08
C GLU A 202 9.88 -0.74 -38.61
N GLY A 203 10.15 0.54 -38.38
CA GLY A 203 10.18 1.12 -37.04
C GLY A 203 10.12 2.64 -37.10
N TRP A 204 9.96 3.30 -35.96
CA TRP A 204 9.82 4.76 -35.90
C TRP A 204 11.16 5.51 -36.05
N TRP A 205 11.19 6.68 -36.70
CA TRP A 205 12.43 7.41 -37.01
C TRP A 205 13.33 7.70 -35.79
N ALA A 206 12.74 7.99 -34.62
CA ALA A 206 13.49 8.39 -33.44
C ALA A 206 14.20 7.19 -32.80
N MET A 207 13.58 6.02 -32.87
CA MET A 207 14.02 4.81 -32.17
C MET A 207 13.53 3.56 -32.91
N ASP A 208 14.47 2.70 -33.28
CA ASP A 208 14.19 1.47 -34.05
C ASP A 208 13.41 0.41 -33.26
N GLN A 209 13.58 0.40 -31.94
CA GLN A 209 12.93 -0.53 -31.01
C GLN A 209 11.42 -0.33 -30.92
N TRP A 210 10.95 0.90 -31.21
CA TRP A 210 9.53 1.23 -31.16
C TRP A 210 8.84 0.86 -32.46
N GLN A 211 7.97 -0.12 -32.36
CA GLN A 211 7.17 -0.61 -33.46
C GLN A 211 5.70 -0.25 -33.25
N LYS A 212 5.06 0.24 -34.30
CA LYS A 212 3.62 0.49 -34.30
C LYS A 212 2.89 -0.86 -34.36
N ILE A 213 1.96 -1.09 -33.43
CA ILE A 213 1.03 -2.22 -33.48
C ILE A 213 -0.27 -1.74 -34.14
N GLY A 214 -0.75 -2.51 -35.12
CA GLY A 214 -1.98 -2.18 -35.84
C GLY A 214 -1.84 -0.93 -36.72
N VAL A 215 -2.94 -0.21 -36.86
CA VAL A 215 -3.04 1.01 -37.68
C VAL A 215 -3.33 2.24 -36.82
N VAL A 216 -3.05 3.42 -37.35
CA VAL A 216 -3.42 4.68 -36.68
C VAL A 216 -4.91 4.92 -36.93
N ARG A 217 -5.66 5.21 -35.87
CA ARG A 217 -7.08 5.56 -35.92
C ARG A 217 -7.24 7.08 -35.87
N LEU A 218 -7.86 7.65 -36.89
CA LEU A 218 -8.33 9.03 -36.88
C LEU A 218 -9.81 9.02 -36.50
N ARG A 219 -10.18 9.77 -35.47
CA ARG A 219 -11.56 9.88 -35.02
C ARG A 219 -11.97 11.33 -34.93
N GLN A 220 -13.01 11.69 -35.65
CA GLN A 220 -13.52 13.05 -35.71
C GLN A 220 -14.84 13.17 -34.95
N MET A 221 -14.93 14.20 -34.12
CA MET A 221 -16.14 14.58 -33.40
C MET A 221 -16.79 15.81 -34.04
N ARG A 222 -18.07 15.69 -34.36
CA ARG A 222 -18.88 16.73 -34.98
C ARG A 222 -20.16 16.92 -34.16
N PRO A 223 -20.51 18.13 -33.72
CA PRO A 223 -21.78 18.40 -33.08
C PRO A 223 -22.88 18.52 -34.14
N VAL A 224 -24.13 18.24 -33.76
CA VAL A 224 -25.30 18.39 -34.64
C VAL A 224 -25.52 19.85 -34.98
N ASP A 225 -25.51 20.71 -33.95
CA ASP A 225 -25.63 22.15 -34.06
C ASP A 225 -24.37 22.83 -33.51
N CYS A 226 -24.05 24.03 -34.01
CA CYS A 226 -23.03 24.86 -33.37
C CYS A 226 -23.52 25.24 -31.97
N HIS A 227 -22.97 24.59 -30.95
CA HIS A 227 -23.48 24.70 -29.59
C HIS A 227 -23.32 26.14 -29.06
N ILE A 228 -24.44 26.83 -28.86
CA ILE A 228 -24.52 28.12 -28.18
C ILE A 228 -25.39 27.90 -26.93
N GLY A 229 -24.78 27.51 -25.80
CA GLY A 229 -25.52 27.22 -24.57
C GLY A 229 -24.67 26.69 -23.41
N LEU A 230 -25.34 26.40 -22.29
CA LEU A 230 -24.78 25.74 -21.09
C LEU A 230 -25.10 24.23 -21.04
N GLY A 231 -25.89 23.73 -22.00
CA GLY A 231 -26.29 22.31 -22.07
C GLY A 231 -25.16 21.41 -22.55
N LYS A 232 -25.33 20.08 -22.45
CA LYS A 232 -24.38 19.14 -23.07
C LYS A 232 -24.53 19.19 -24.61
N PRO A 233 -23.43 19.22 -25.39
CA PRO A 233 -23.52 19.17 -26.84
C PRO A 233 -24.05 17.81 -27.30
N GLU A 234 -24.93 17.84 -28.31
CA GLU A 234 -25.37 16.63 -29.01
C GLU A 234 -24.41 16.32 -30.16
N TRP A 235 -23.94 15.07 -30.23
CA TRP A 235 -22.99 14.60 -31.23
C TRP A 235 -23.70 13.99 -32.42
N ASP A 236 -23.19 14.29 -33.61
CA ASP A 236 -23.79 13.87 -34.86
C ASP A 236 -23.59 12.37 -35.12
N THR A 237 -24.66 11.72 -35.54
CA THR A 237 -24.75 10.27 -35.80
C THR A 237 -25.34 9.97 -37.17
N LYS A 238 -25.54 10.98 -38.02
CA LYS A 238 -26.09 10.80 -39.36
C LYS A 238 -25.02 10.30 -40.33
N THR A 239 -25.45 9.60 -41.37
CA THR A 239 -24.56 9.18 -42.46
C THR A 239 -24.54 10.25 -43.56
N TYR A 240 -23.34 10.62 -44.04
CA TYR A 240 -23.17 11.67 -45.04
C TYR A 240 -22.49 11.16 -46.30
N ALA A 241 -22.80 11.76 -47.44
CA ALA A 241 -21.99 11.66 -48.64
C ALA A 241 -20.69 12.48 -48.46
N PRO A 242 -19.67 12.29 -49.32
CA PRO A 242 -18.45 13.09 -49.28
C PRO A 242 -18.72 14.60 -49.24
N GLU A 243 -17.86 15.34 -48.54
CA GLU A 243 -18.05 16.77 -48.20
C GLU A 243 -19.26 17.06 -47.30
N TRP A 244 -19.66 16.10 -46.46
CA TRP A 244 -20.76 16.27 -45.48
C TRP A 244 -22.11 16.63 -46.10
N ARG A 245 -22.39 16.11 -47.31
CA ARG A 245 -23.64 16.38 -48.03
C ARG A 245 -24.71 15.34 -47.69
N LEU A 246 -25.96 15.79 -47.61
CA LEU A 246 -27.15 14.94 -47.48
C LEU A 246 -27.92 14.91 -48.82
N PRO A 247 -28.58 13.80 -49.19
CA PRO A 247 -28.60 12.50 -48.51
C PRO A 247 -27.33 11.67 -48.76
N TYR A 248 -27.08 10.67 -47.91
CA TYR A 248 -26.01 9.69 -48.14
C TYR A 248 -26.22 8.99 -49.49
N SER A 249 -25.16 8.94 -50.30
CA SER A 249 -25.13 8.17 -51.54
C SER A 249 -23.91 7.24 -51.51
N ARG A 250 -24.17 5.93 -51.56
CA ARG A 250 -23.11 4.92 -51.59
C ARG A 250 -22.53 4.85 -53.00
N MET A 251 -21.24 5.17 -53.14
CA MET A 251 -20.58 5.23 -54.44
C MET A 251 -20.26 3.82 -54.98
N HIS A 252 -20.49 3.57 -56.27
CA HIS A 252 -20.34 2.24 -56.90
C HIS A 252 -18.93 1.62 -56.81
N TYR A 253 -17.88 2.41 -56.61
CA TYR A 253 -16.50 1.92 -56.52
C TYR A 253 -16.07 1.50 -55.10
N THR A 254 -16.91 1.74 -54.08
CA THR A 254 -16.62 1.40 -52.67
C THR A 254 -16.43 -0.10 -52.44
N GLU A 255 -17.03 -0.96 -53.27
CA GLU A 255 -16.94 -2.42 -53.12
C GLU A 255 -15.67 -3.06 -53.69
N LYS A 256 -14.93 -2.37 -54.59
CA LYS A 256 -13.99 -3.05 -55.50
C LYS A 256 -12.52 -2.64 -55.39
N PHE A 257 -12.19 -1.41 -54.94
CA PHE A 257 -10.81 -0.91 -55.04
C PHE A 257 -10.20 -0.37 -53.74
N TRP A 258 -10.99 -0.21 -52.68
CA TRP A 258 -10.49 0.32 -51.42
C TRP A 258 -11.34 -0.17 -50.24
N ARG A 259 -10.77 -0.94 -49.31
CA ARG A 259 -11.31 -1.05 -47.94
C ARG A 259 -11.02 0.27 -47.20
N ILE A 260 -11.58 1.37 -47.68
CA ILE A 260 -11.70 2.58 -46.87
C ILE A 260 -12.91 2.31 -45.97
N TYR A 261 -12.72 2.31 -44.66
CA TYR A 261 -13.84 2.55 -43.74
C TYR A 261 -14.46 3.86 -44.19
N ASP A 262 -15.72 3.84 -44.65
CA ASP A 262 -16.40 5.00 -45.21
C ASP A 262 -16.27 6.19 -44.23
N PRO A 263 -15.48 7.23 -44.53
CA PRO A 263 -15.05 8.22 -43.54
C PRO A 263 -16.18 9.14 -43.09
N PHE A 264 -17.30 9.11 -43.82
CA PHE A 264 -18.52 9.88 -43.58
C PHE A 264 -19.65 9.03 -42.99
N VAL A 265 -19.34 7.78 -42.60
CA VAL A 265 -20.23 6.89 -41.84
C VAL A 265 -19.77 6.93 -40.38
N PRO A 266 -20.69 7.14 -39.41
CA PRO A 266 -20.34 7.10 -37.99
C PRO A 266 -19.88 5.69 -37.60
N ALA A 267 -18.94 5.59 -36.67
CA ALA A 267 -18.56 4.29 -36.14
C ALA A 267 -19.69 3.69 -35.29
N GLU A 268 -20.13 2.49 -35.64
CA GLU A 268 -21.06 1.72 -34.81
C GLU A 268 -20.27 1.03 -33.70
N PHE A 269 -20.68 1.26 -32.45
CA PHE A 269 -20.11 0.60 -31.30
C PHE A 269 -21.19 -0.26 -30.65
N GLU A 270 -20.94 -1.57 -30.56
CA GLU A 270 -21.85 -2.47 -29.87
C GLU A 270 -21.79 -2.22 -28.35
N PRO A 271 -22.93 -1.84 -27.72
CA PRO A 271 -22.97 -1.62 -26.28
C PRO A 271 -22.92 -2.98 -25.57
N SER A 272 -21.72 -3.42 -25.19
CA SER A 272 -21.56 -4.52 -24.23
C SER A 272 -21.56 -3.96 -22.80
N PHE A 273 -21.96 -4.77 -21.81
CA PHE A 273 -21.94 -4.36 -20.39
C PHE A 273 -20.55 -3.85 -19.96
N LEU A 274 -19.48 -4.53 -20.40
CA LEU A 274 -18.11 -4.11 -20.14
C LEU A 274 -17.74 -2.82 -20.86
N ASN A 275 -18.18 -2.62 -22.10
CA ASN A 275 -17.97 -1.35 -22.80
C ASN A 275 -18.75 -0.20 -22.11
N GLY A 276 -19.95 -0.46 -21.58
CA GLY A 276 -20.71 0.53 -20.82
C GLY A 276 -20.07 0.89 -19.47
N LEU A 277 -19.40 -0.06 -18.81
CA LEU A 277 -18.71 0.18 -17.54
C LEU A 277 -17.32 0.81 -17.74
N LEU A 278 -16.56 0.30 -18.71
CA LEU A 278 -15.15 0.64 -18.90
C LEU A 278 -14.92 1.67 -20.01
N LEU A 279 -15.78 1.81 -21.03
CA LEU A 279 -15.58 2.71 -22.17
C LEU A 279 -16.58 3.89 -22.22
N ASN A 280 -17.52 3.99 -21.28
CA ASN A 280 -18.47 5.11 -21.20
C ASN A 280 -17.87 6.37 -20.52
N TYR A 281 -16.65 6.73 -20.91
CA TYR A 281 -15.98 7.91 -20.39
C TYR A 281 -15.88 8.99 -21.46
N ASP A 282 -15.95 10.23 -21.00
CA ASP A 282 -15.71 11.40 -21.85
C ASP A 282 -14.25 11.81 -21.76
N HIS A 283 -13.60 12.05 -22.90
CA HIS A 283 -12.34 12.77 -22.93
C HIS A 283 -12.58 14.23 -22.53
N TYR A 284 -12.00 14.62 -21.39
CA TYR A 284 -12.04 16.01 -20.91
C TYR A 284 -11.19 16.93 -21.78
N GLY A 285 -11.86 17.76 -22.57
CA GLY A 285 -11.27 18.77 -23.44
C GLY A 285 -10.75 20.01 -22.72
N TYR A 286 -10.18 20.95 -23.46
CA TYR A 286 -10.04 22.34 -23.01
C TYR A 286 -11.40 23.05 -23.08
N LEU A 287 -12.20 22.75 -24.11
CA LEU A 287 -13.48 23.42 -24.36
C LEU A 287 -14.69 22.56 -23.98
N LEU A 288 -14.70 21.31 -24.44
CA LEU A 288 -15.85 20.40 -24.35
C LEU A 288 -15.43 19.01 -23.89
N ASN A 289 -16.38 18.23 -23.38
CA ASN A 289 -16.16 16.82 -23.06
C ASN A 289 -16.63 15.96 -24.24
N TYR A 290 -15.76 15.08 -24.72
CA TYR A 290 -16.01 14.29 -25.93
C TYR A 290 -16.19 12.81 -25.60
N PRO A 291 -17.32 12.17 -25.94
CA PRO A 291 -17.50 10.74 -25.72
C PRO A 291 -16.51 9.92 -26.55
N GLU A 292 -16.01 8.82 -25.98
CA GLU A 292 -15.10 7.88 -26.66
C GLU A 292 -15.79 7.02 -27.72
N VAL A 293 -17.07 6.70 -27.50
CA VAL A 293 -17.88 5.73 -28.24
C VAL A 293 -18.66 6.39 -29.40
N ALA A 294 -18.29 7.60 -29.79
CA ALA A 294 -18.95 8.31 -30.89
C ALA A 294 -17.94 8.97 -31.82
N GLY A 295 -18.42 9.34 -33.00
CA GLY A 295 -17.67 10.05 -34.03
C GLY A 295 -17.46 9.25 -35.31
N TYR A 296 -16.85 9.92 -36.28
CA TYR A 296 -16.50 9.37 -37.58
C TYR A 296 -15.07 8.85 -37.53
N VAL A 297 -14.88 7.56 -37.84
CA VAL A 297 -13.59 6.89 -37.67
C VAL A 297 -13.00 6.51 -39.01
N VAL A 298 -11.72 6.83 -39.20
CA VAL A 298 -10.93 6.46 -40.37
C VAL A 298 -9.66 5.77 -39.90
N LEU A 299 -9.43 4.56 -40.40
CA LEU A 299 -8.19 3.82 -40.13
C LEU A 299 -7.16 4.11 -41.24
N LEU A 300 -5.97 4.54 -40.85
CA LEU A 300 -4.87 4.73 -41.80
C LEU A 300 -4.42 3.38 -42.38
N MET A 301 -4.08 3.37 -43.66
CA MET A 301 -3.64 2.14 -44.33
C MET A 301 -2.24 1.67 -43.89
N SER A 302 -1.87 0.45 -44.26
CA SER A 302 -0.57 -0.15 -43.87
C SER A 302 0.61 0.24 -44.75
N THR A 303 0.39 0.80 -45.93
CA THR A 303 1.47 1.12 -46.89
C THR A 303 1.62 2.63 -47.03
N LYS A 304 2.85 3.14 -46.98
CA LYS A 304 3.18 4.58 -47.10
C LYS A 304 2.41 5.27 -48.25
N VAL A 305 2.49 4.72 -49.46
CA VAL A 305 1.85 5.30 -50.66
C VAL A 305 0.32 5.40 -50.48
N ASN A 306 -0.29 4.36 -49.90
CA ASN A 306 -1.73 4.32 -49.68
C ASN A 306 -2.15 5.27 -48.55
N CYS A 307 -1.36 5.40 -47.47
CA CYS A 307 -1.60 6.40 -46.42
C CYS A 307 -1.60 7.82 -46.98
N VAL A 308 -0.60 8.16 -47.80
CA VAL A 308 -0.48 9.51 -48.39
C VAL A 308 -1.69 9.79 -49.28
N LYS A 309 -2.06 8.85 -50.17
CA LYS A 309 -3.27 8.98 -51.00
C LYS A 309 -4.55 9.10 -50.18
N GLN A 310 -4.66 8.37 -49.06
CA GLN A 310 -5.81 8.45 -48.16
C GLN A 310 -5.89 9.81 -47.46
N ILE A 311 -4.76 10.37 -47.00
CA ILE A 311 -4.71 11.70 -46.39
C ILE A 311 -5.06 12.79 -47.43
N GLU A 312 -4.58 12.65 -48.67
CA GLU A 312 -4.94 13.53 -49.79
C GLU A 312 -6.44 13.45 -50.08
N TYR A 313 -7.01 12.24 -50.14
CA TYR A 313 -8.46 12.05 -50.27
C TYR A 313 -9.24 12.75 -49.14
N LEU A 314 -8.85 12.57 -47.88
CA LEU A 314 -9.53 13.22 -46.74
C LEU A 314 -9.44 14.76 -46.81
N ARG A 315 -8.38 15.30 -47.39
CA ARG A 315 -8.20 16.73 -47.61
C ARG A 315 -9.09 17.22 -48.76
N ASP A 316 -9.07 16.54 -49.90
CA ASP A 316 -9.79 16.94 -51.11
C ASP A 316 -11.30 16.95 -50.87
N TYR A 317 -11.82 15.99 -50.10
CA TYR A 317 -13.24 15.91 -49.73
C TYR A 317 -13.58 16.63 -48.41
N SER A 318 -12.68 17.47 -47.89
CA SER A 318 -12.88 18.31 -46.70
C SER A 318 -13.47 17.54 -45.52
N TRP A 319 -12.86 16.40 -45.17
CA TRP A 319 -13.28 15.61 -44.02
C TRP A 319 -13.21 16.44 -42.73
N LEU A 320 -12.14 17.24 -42.56
CA LEU A 320 -12.01 18.22 -41.49
C LEU A 320 -12.49 19.60 -41.94
N ASP A 321 -13.60 20.05 -41.35
CA ASP A 321 -14.24 21.34 -41.64
C ASP A 321 -14.26 22.26 -40.42
N LYS A 322 -14.73 23.49 -40.63
CA LYS A 322 -15.02 24.44 -39.54
C LYS A 322 -16.04 23.91 -38.52
N ASN A 323 -16.94 23.02 -38.94
CA ASN A 323 -17.93 22.40 -38.04
C ASN A 323 -17.37 21.19 -37.27
N SER A 324 -16.13 20.76 -37.55
CA SER A 324 -15.47 19.74 -36.74
C SER A 324 -15.08 20.34 -35.40
N SER A 325 -15.46 19.68 -34.31
CA SER A 325 -15.16 20.17 -32.96
C SER A 325 -13.83 19.61 -32.43
N ALA A 326 -13.52 18.34 -32.68
CA ALA A 326 -12.22 17.77 -32.33
C ALA A 326 -11.80 16.63 -33.24
N LEU A 327 -10.49 16.48 -33.40
CA LEU A 327 -9.84 15.33 -34.02
C LEU A 327 -9.02 14.59 -32.96
N PHE A 328 -9.23 13.29 -32.88
CA PHE A 328 -8.45 12.34 -32.10
C PHE A 328 -7.61 11.49 -33.04
N ILE A 329 -6.36 11.27 -32.68
CA ILE A 329 -5.42 10.43 -33.40
C ILE A 329 -4.90 9.42 -32.40
N ASP A 330 -5.36 8.19 -32.51
CA ASP A 330 -5.03 7.11 -31.59
C ASP A 330 -4.08 6.14 -32.28
N LEU A 331 -2.96 5.86 -31.62
CA LEU A 331 -2.00 4.87 -32.09
C LEU A 331 -1.37 4.13 -30.93
N THR A 332 -0.97 2.90 -31.20
CA THR A 332 -0.33 2.02 -30.22
C THR A 332 1.04 1.63 -30.69
N MET A 333 2.03 1.81 -29.83
CA MET A 333 3.39 1.36 -30.05
C MET A 333 3.78 0.31 -29.04
N TYR A 334 4.69 -0.56 -29.43
CA TYR A 334 5.30 -1.55 -28.56
C TYR A 334 6.81 -1.51 -28.69
N ASN A 335 7.46 -1.61 -27.54
CA ASN A 335 8.90 -1.79 -27.45
C ASN A 335 9.18 -3.19 -26.93
N ALA A 336 9.83 -4.01 -27.76
CA ALA A 336 10.16 -5.39 -27.42
C ALA A 336 11.23 -5.51 -26.32
N ASP A 337 12.17 -4.58 -26.25
CA ASP A 337 13.31 -4.65 -25.32
C ASP A 337 12.87 -4.36 -23.88
N ALA A 338 11.98 -3.36 -23.72
CA ALA A 338 11.43 -2.98 -22.43
C ALA A 338 10.08 -3.63 -22.11
N ASN A 339 9.48 -4.33 -23.09
CA ASN A 339 8.14 -4.91 -23.00
C ASN A 339 7.08 -3.88 -22.55
N LEU A 340 7.04 -2.76 -23.26
CA LEU A 340 6.16 -1.63 -22.97
C LEU A 340 5.21 -1.37 -24.13
N PHE A 341 3.92 -1.36 -23.83
CA PHE A 341 2.87 -0.86 -24.71
C PHE A 341 2.66 0.61 -24.40
N THR A 342 2.77 1.45 -25.42
CA THR A 342 2.54 2.88 -25.31
C THR A 342 1.33 3.24 -26.16
N LEU A 343 0.23 3.62 -25.50
CA LEU A 343 -0.91 4.20 -26.15
C LEU A 343 -0.70 5.71 -26.25
N ILE A 344 -0.84 6.23 -27.46
CA ILE A 344 -0.69 7.66 -27.74
C ILE A 344 -2.02 8.15 -28.30
N THR A 345 -2.61 9.10 -27.58
CA THR A 345 -3.85 9.78 -27.94
C THR A 345 -3.52 11.25 -28.17
N LEU A 346 -3.44 11.66 -29.43
CA LEU A 346 -3.24 13.05 -29.80
C LEU A 346 -4.59 13.68 -30.07
N ARG A 347 -4.83 14.84 -29.46
CA ARG A 347 -6.10 15.55 -29.56
C ARG A 347 -5.87 16.95 -30.13
N LEU A 348 -6.70 17.33 -31.08
CA LEU A 348 -6.76 18.66 -31.66
C LEU A 348 -8.19 19.16 -31.54
N GLU A 349 -8.44 20.10 -30.64
CA GLU A 349 -9.76 20.71 -30.47
C GLU A 349 -9.85 21.99 -31.30
N ASN A 350 -10.89 22.10 -32.11
CA ASN A 350 -11.16 23.30 -32.89
C ASN A 350 -11.90 24.32 -32.03
N SER A 351 -11.28 25.46 -31.76
CA SER A 351 -11.95 26.57 -31.10
C SER A 351 -12.97 27.23 -32.04
N PRO A 352 -14.03 27.88 -31.51
CA PRO A 352 -14.94 28.69 -32.31
C PRO A 352 -14.25 29.82 -33.10
N PHE A 353 -13.05 30.22 -32.65
CA PHE A 353 -12.22 31.22 -33.32
C PHE A 353 -11.38 30.66 -34.48
N GLY A 354 -11.41 29.35 -34.72
CA GLY A 354 -10.70 28.67 -35.81
C GLY A 354 -9.26 28.27 -35.49
N ILE A 355 -8.80 28.49 -34.26
CA ILE A 355 -7.50 28.01 -33.76
C ILE A 355 -7.66 26.58 -33.22
N GLN A 356 -6.69 25.72 -33.49
CA GLN A 356 -6.58 24.36 -32.94
C GLN A 356 -5.87 24.39 -31.59
N LEU A 357 -6.46 23.73 -30.60
CA LEU A 357 -5.90 23.53 -29.26
C LEU A 357 -5.34 22.10 -29.16
N PRO A 358 -4.01 21.92 -29.29
CA PRO A 358 -3.39 20.61 -29.25
C PRO A 358 -3.22 20.08 -27.84
N ARG A 359 -3.36 18.77 -27.66
CA ARG A 359 -2.97 18.05 -26.45
C ARG A 359 -2.42 16.67 -26.81
N VAL A 360 -1.27 16.33 -26.22
CA VAL A 360 -0.67 15.01 -26.31
C VAL A 360 -0.93 14.27 -25.01
N HIS A 361 -1.56 13.10 -25.09
CA HIS A 361 -1.70 12.19 -23.96
C HIS A 361 -1.02 10.87 -24.32
N VAL A 362 -0.09 10.45 -23.46
CA VAL A 362 0.66 9.21 -23.64
C VAL A 362 0.53 8.42 -22.35
N ASP A 363 0.19 7.15 -22.48
CA ASP A 363 0.20 6.19 -21.40
C ASP A 363 1.04 4.98 -21.79
N SER A 364 2.04 4.65 -20.95
CA SER A 364 2.88 3.47 -21.14
C SER A 364 2.57 2.43 -20.06
N VAL A 365 2.36 1.18 -20.47
CA VAL A 365 2.08 0.06 -19.57
C VAL A 365 2.82 -1.19 -20.04
N SER A 366 3.41 -1.92 -19.09
CA SER A 366 3.87 -3.28 -19.34
C SER A 366 2.71 -4.25 -19.20
N MET A 367 2.24 -4.81 -20.33
CA MET A 367 1.09 -5.73 -20.36
C MET A 367 1.50 -7.21 -20.45
N LEU A 368 2.63 -7.57 -21.08
CA LEU A 368 3.10 -8.97 -21.10
C LEU A 368 3.83 -9.30 -19.79
N GLY A 369 3.07 -9.61 -18.75
CA GLY A 369 3.60 -9.93 -17.42
C GLY A 369 3.18 -11.31 -16.91
N SER A 370 3.27 -12.35 -17.75
CA SER A 370 2.94 -13.72 -17.34
C SER A 370 3.83 -14.17 -16.17
N VAL A 371 3.32 -15.10 -15.35
CA VAL A 371 4.02 -15.67 -14.18
C VAL A 371 5.43 -16.17 -14.56
N GLU A 372 5.60 -16.62 -15.80
CA GLU A 372 6.84 -17.16 -16.35
C GLU A 372 7.95 -16.10 -16.52
N THR A 373 7.59 -14.87 -16.90
CA THR A 373 8.54 -13.77 -17.13
C THR A 373 8.93 -13.05 -15.84
N ARG A 374 8.14 -13.20 -14.77
CA ARG A 374 8.43 -12.59 -13.47
C ARG A 374 9.66 -13.18 -12.80
N SER A 375 10.39 -12.34 -12.09
CA SER A 375 11.56 -12.78 -11.33
C SER A 375 11.13 -13.65 -10.14
N THR A 376 11.97 -14.62 -9.75
CA THR A 376 11.71 -15.47 -8.57
C THR A 376 11.45 -14.70 -7.27
N PRO A 377 12.19 -13.61 -6.92
CA PRO A 377 11.88 -12.84 -5.72
C PRO A 377 10.51 -12.15 -5.80
N GLN A 378 10.11 -11.66 -6.98
CA GLN A 378 8.80 -11.03 -7.17
C GLN A 378 7.64 -12.01 -6.90
N LEU A 379 7.79 -13.28 -7.33
CA LEU A 379 6.81 -14.33 -7.04
C LEU A 379 6.76 -14.69 -5.54
N LEU A 380 7.92 -14.81 -4.88
CA LEU A 380 7.99 -15.08 -3.45
C LEU A 380 7.29 -13.98 -2.63
N ILE A 381 7.52 -12.72 -2.99
CA ILE A 381 6.97 -11.58 -2.26
C ILE A 381 5.48 -11.42 -2.53
N LEU A 382 5.03 -11.70 -3.76
CA LEU A 382 3.61 -11.80 -4.07
C LEU A 382 2.93 -12.87 -3.20
N PHE A 383 3.55 -14.04 -3.06
CA PHE A 383 3.04 -15.11 -2.20
C PHE A 383 2.94 -14.69 -0.73
N VAL A 384 4.01 -14.12 -0.16
CA VAL A 384 4.03 -13.62 1.22
C VAL A 384 2.96 -12.55 1.43
N TYR A 385 2.82 -11.63 0.47
CA TYR A 385 1.78 -10.60 0.51
C TYR A 385 0.37 -11.22 0.50
N THR A 386 0.08 -12.19 -0.36
CA THR A 386 -1.22 -12.88 -0.38
C THR A 386 -1.53 -13.58 0.95
N VAL A 387 -0.55 -14.26 1.56
CA VAL A 387 -0.70 -14.87 2.89
C VAL A 387 -1.03 -13.82 3.94
N LEU A 388 -0.33 -12.69 3.94
CA LEU A 388 -0.56 -11.58 4.89
C LEU A 388 -1.93 -10.93 4.69
N VAL A 389 -2.40 -10.76 3.46
CA VAL A 389 -3.76 -10.26 3.16
C VAL A 389 -4.82 -11.20 3.75
N ILE A 390 -4.63 -12.51 3.65
CA ILE A 390 -5.57 -13.50 4.21
C ILE A 390 -5.55 -13.47 5.74
N LEU A 391 -4.37 -13.39 6.36
CA LEU A 391 -4.24 -13.25 7.82
C LEU A 391 -4.89 -11.96 8.33
N PHE A 392 -4.70 -10.86 7.61
CA PHE A 392 -5.35 -9.57 7.88
C PHE A 392 -6.87 -9.68 7.77
N ALA A 393 -7.38 -10.26 6.68
CA ALA A 393 -8.82 -10.45 6.47
C ALA A 393 -9.44 -11.28 7.59
N ARG A 394 -8.77 -12.36 8.03
CA ARG A 394 -9.19 -13.15 9.19
C ARG A 394 -9.24 -12.31 10.47
N GLY A 395 -8.23 -11.48 10.71
CA GLY A 395 -8.18 -10.58 11.87
C GLY A 395 -9.35 -9.60 11.90
N VAL A 396 -9.67 -8.98 10.77
CA VAL A 396 -10.80 -8.03 10.66
C VAL A 396 -12.14 -8.75 10.80
N PHE A 397 -12.30 -9.90 10.12
CA PHE A 397 -13.54 -10.66 10.16
C PHE A 397 -13.86 -11.18 11.57
N THR A 398 -12.88 -11.75 12.27
CA THR A 398 -13.07 -12.21 13.66
C THR A 398 -13.41 -11.08 14.62
N LYS A 399 -12.78 -9.90 14.47
CA LYS A 399 -13.10 -8.71 15.28
C LYS A 399 -14.56 -8.28 15.09
N ILE A 400 -15.02 -8.20 13.84
CA ILE A 400 -16.39 -7.77 13.50
C ILE A 400 -17.42 -8.83 13.91
N TRP A 401 -17.11 -10.12 13.72
CA TRP A 401 -18.01 -11.22 14.05
C TRP A 401 -18.30 -11.30 15.55
N HIS A 402 -17.28 -11.15 16.40
CA HIS A 402 -17.46 -11.19 17.86
C HIS A 402 -18.00 -9.88 18.43
N HIS A 403 -17.65 -8.73 17.85
CA HIS A 403 -18.02 -7.41 18.36
C HIS A 403 -18.60 -6.54 17.23
N PRO A 404 -19.89 -6.71 16.86
CA PRO A 404 -20.51 -5.94 15.78
C PRO A 404 -20.54 -4.43 16.10
N ALA A 405 -20.63 -4.04 17.37
CA ALA A 405 -20.55 -2.64 17.79
C ALA A 405 -19.18 -2.00 17.50
N ALA A 406 -18.11 -2.80 17.39
CA ALA A 406 -16.77 -2.30 17.07
C ALA A 406 -16.64 -1.83 15.61
N ALA A 407 -17.62 -2.13 14.74
CA ALA A 407 -17.64 -1.65 13.36
C ALA A 407 -17.75 -0.12 13.26
N HIS A 408 -18.37 0.53 14.25
CA HIS A 408 -18.48 2.00 14.29
C HIS A 408 -17.23 2.68 14.88
N GLU A 409 -16.25 1.92 15.36
CA GLU A 409 -14.96 2.47 15.80
C GLU A 409 -14.17 2.97 14.58
N ALA A 410 -13.66 4.21 14.64
CA ALA A 410 -12.97 4.85 13.52
C ALA A 410 -11.81 4.01 12.95
N TRP A 411 -11.06 3.31 13.81
CA TRP A 411 -9.95 2.45 13.39
C TRP A 411 -10.42 1.15 12.71
N THR A 412 -11.55 0.59 13.15
CA THR A 412 -12.15 -0.58 12.51
C THR A 412 -12.70 -0.23 11.12
N MET A 413 -13.21 0.99 10.93
CA MET A 413 -13.60 1.47 9.60
C MET A 413 -12.39 1.59 8.65
N VAL A 414 -11.24 2.04 9.14
CA VAL A 414 -9.99 2.04 8.37
C VAL A 414 -9.57 0.62 7.99
N ASP A 415 -9.66 -0.33 8.94
CA ASP A 415 -9.34 -1.75 8.68
C ASP A 415 -10.29 -2.38 7.65
N LEU A 416 -11.59 -2.04 7.72
CA LEU A 416 -12.58 -2.46 6.74
C LEU A 416 -12.31 -1.85 5.35
N ALA A 417 -11.94 -0.58 5.28
CA ALA A 417 -11.57 0.08 4.03
C ALA A 417 -10.35 -0.59 3.36
N ILE A 418 -9.33 -0.96 4.15
CA ILE A 418 -8.17 -1.73 3.66
C ILE A 418 -8.60 -3.08 3.10
N TYR A 419 -9.50 -3.79 3.79
CA TYR A 419 -10.03 -5.06 3.31
C TYR A 419 -10.78 -4.90 1.97
N ILE A 420 -11.71 -3.94 1.88
CA ILE A 420 -12.48 -3.67 0.67
C ILE A 420 -11.56 -3.31 -0.50
N LEU A 421 -10.54 -2.48 -0.28
CA LEU A 421 -9.56 -2.12 -1.31
C LEU A 421 -8.72 -3.32 -1.78
N ASN A 422 -8.34 -4.25 -0.89
CA ASN A 422 -7.65 -5.48 -1.28
C ASN A 422 -8.55 -6.40 -2.13
N VAL A 423 -9.83 -6.52 -1.78
CA VAL A 423 -10.80 -7.29 -2.57
C VAL A 423 -10.98 -6.65 -3.95
N LEU A 424 -11.17 -5.32 -4.01
CA LEU A 424 -11.28 -4.58 -5.26
C LEU A 424 -10.02 -4.73 -6.12
N LEU A 425 -8.83 -4.63 -5.51
CA LEU A 425 -7.55 -4.83 -6.18
C LEU A 425 -7.48 -6.24 -6.82
N THR A 426 -7.90 -7.27 -6.07
CA THR A 426 -7.90 -8.65 -6.56
C THR A 426 -8.83 -8.82 -7.76
N ILE A 427 -10.05 -8.28 -7.70
CA ILE A 427 -11.02 -8.32 -8.81
C ILE A 427 -10.44 -7.63 -10.05
N LEU A 428 -9.88 -6.43 -9.88
CA LEU A 428 -9.29 -5.67 -11.00
C LEU A 428 -8.07 -6.38 -11.62
N VAL A 429 -7.26 -7.09 -10.83
CA VAL A 429 -6.13 -7.88 -11.34
C VAL A 429 -6.64 -9.03 -12.21
N ILE A 430 -7.66 -9.75 -11.76
CA ILE A 430 -8.27 -10.85 -12.53
C ILE A 430 -8.87 -10.32 -13.83
N MET A 431 -9.61 -9.20 -13.76
CA MET A 431 -10.19 -8.58 -14.96
C MET A 431 -9.11 -8.12 -15.95
N ARG A 432 -8.01 -7.53 -15.44
CA ARG A 432 -6.86 -7.16 -16.27
C ARG A 432 -6.33 -8.38 -17.01
N ASP A 433 -6.07 -9.47 -16.29
CA ASP A 433 -5.43 -10.65 -16.87
C ASP A 433 -6.31 -11.28 -17.98
N ILE A 434 -7.63 -11.37 -17.76
CA ILE A 434 -8.58 -11.85 -18.76
C ILE A 434 -8.56 -10.96 -20.02
N GLU A 435 -8.61 -9.64 -19.86
CA GLU A 435 -8.61 -8.70 -20.99
C GLU A 435 -7.25 -8.66 -21.72
N THR A 436 -6.13 -8.78 -21.00
CA THR A 436 -4.81 -8.85 -21.63
C THR A 436 -4.63 -10.12 -22.44
N ASP A 437 -5.11 -11.27 -21.93
CA ASP A 437 -5.04 -12.54 -22.65
C ASP A 437 -5.92 -12.52 -23.91
N ALA A 438 -7.14 -11.98 -23.79
CA ALA A 438 -8.02 -11.79 -24.94
C ALA A 438 -7.38 -10.88 -26.00
N LEU A 439 -6.76 -9.79 -25.58
CA LEU A 439 -6.07 -8.88 -26.48
C LEU A 439 -4.85 -9.53 -27.14
N LEU A 440 -4.03 -10.29 -26.41
CA LEU A 440 -2.87 -10.97 -26.99
C LEU A 440 -3.30 -11.97 -28.07
N GLN A 441 -4.38 -12.72 -27.83
CA GLN A 441 -4.94 -13.62 -28.85
C GLN A 441 -5.44 -12.86 -30.09
N MET A 442 -5.98 -11.65 -29.91
CA MET A 442 -6.35 -10.79 -31.03
C MET A 442 -5.12 -10.28 -31.78
N VAL A 443 -4.05 -9.88 -31.10
CA VAL A 443 -2.79 -9.46 -31.72
C VAL A 443 -2.18 -10.58 -32.57
N GLU A 444 -2.19 -11.82 -32.06
CA GLU A 444 -1.68 -12.99 -32.79
C GLU A 444 -2.48 -13.30 -34.05
N LYS A 445 -3.81 -13.12 -34.00
CA LYS A 445 -4.72 -13.40 -35.13
C LYS A 445 -4.92 -12.22 -36.08
N ALA A 446 -4.61 -10.99 -35.65
CA ALA A 446 -4.92 -9.79 -36.40
C ALA A 446 -4.06 -9.65 -37.67
N THR A 447 -4.72 -9.27 -38.77
CA THR A 447 -4.03 -8.88 -40.01
C THR A 447 -3.59 -7.41 -39.90
N LYS A 448 -2.50 -7.01 -40.59
CA LYS A 448 -1.89 -5.65 -40.61
C LYS A 448 -2.82 -4.45 -40.87
N GLY A 449 -4.12 -4.65 -41.14
CA GLY A 449 -5.10 -3.61 -41.47
C GLY A 449 -6.19 -3.35 -40.42
N GLN A 450 -6.13 -3.95 -39.23
CA GLN A 450 -7.11 -3.74 -38.17
C GLN A 450 -6.56 -2.84 -37.06
N TYR A 451 -7.42 -1.99 -36.50
CA TYR A 451 -7.12 -1.25 -35.27
C TYR A 451 -7.42 -2.16 -34.08
N LEU A 452 -6.46 -2.29 -33.17
CA LEU A 452 -6.63 -3.02 -31.93
C LEU A 452 -6.91 -2.02 -30.82
N ASP A 453 -7.99 -2.24 -30.09
CA ASP A 453 -8.37 -1.35 -29.01
C ASP A 453 -7.68 -1.73 -27.70
N PHE A 454 -6.57 -1.04 -27.40
CA PHE A 454 -5.81 -1.19 -26.16
C PHE A 454 -6.34 -0.32 -25.01
N GLN A 455 -7.39 0.49 -25.22
CA GLN A 455 -7.89 1.42 -24.20
C GLN A 455 -8.49 0.69 -22.99
N ARG A 456 -9.19 -0.43 -23.21
CA ARG A 456 -9.80 -1.25 -22.15
C ARG A 456 -8.78 -1.77 -21.12
N PRO A 457 -7.78 -2.58 -21.50
CA PRO A 457 -6.80 -3.10 -20.54
C PRO A 457 -5.96 -1.99 -19.90
N LEU A 458 -5.68 -0.93 -20.66
CA LEU A 458 -4.98 0.25 -20.13
C LEU A 458 -5.76 0.92 -19.00
N ARG A 459 -7.08 1.11 -19.17
CA ARG A 459 -7.92 1.74 -18.15
C ARG A 459 -8.02 0.90 -16.89
N ILE A 460 -8.15 -0.42 -17.03
CA ILE A 460 -8.10 -1.32 -15.87
C ILE A 460 -6.75 -1.18 -15.16
N HIS A 461 -5.65 -1.04 -15.90
CA HIS A 461 -4.34 -0.79 -15.32
C HIS A 461 -4.25 0.55 -14.58
N GLN A 462 -4.80 1.64 -15.14
CA GLN A 462 -4.88 2.94 -14.45
C GLN A 462 -5.70 2.84 -13.15
N MET A 463 -6.84 2.16 -13.18
CA MET A 463 -7.67 1.93 -11.99
C MET A 463 -6.93 1.10 -10.94
N LEU A 464 -6.19 0.07 -11.36
CA LEU A 464 -5.30 -0.70 -10.48
C LEU A 464 -4.27 0.19 -9.79
N PHE A 465 -3.61 1.08 -10.55
CA PHE A 465 -2.63 2.01 -9.99
C PHE A 465 -3.26 2.96 -8.96
N ILE A 466 -4.44 3.52 -9.26
CA ILE A 466 -5.19 4.39 -8.35
C ILE A 466 -5.57 3.64 -7.07
N VAL A 467 -6.16 2.45 -7.18
CA VAL A 467 -6.58 1.62 -6.03
C VAL A 467 -5.37 1.20 -5.20
N LYS A 468 -4.25 0.83 -5.83
CA LYS A 468 -2.98 0.52 -5.17
C LYS A 468 -2.45 1.73 -4.39
N GLY A 469 -2.50 2.93 -4.99
CA GLY A 469 -2.12 4.19 -4.33
C GLY A 469 -2.97 4.50 -3.09
N PHE A 470 -4.29 4.36 -3.20
CA PHE A 470 -5.19 4.50 -2.05
C PHE A 470 -4.90 3.44 -0.97
N LEU A 471 -4.62 2.20 -1.36
CA LEU A 471 -4.27 1.14 -0.44
C LEU A 471 -2.99 1.49 0.33
N VAL A 472 -1.93 1.96 -0.33
CA VAL A 472 -0.71 2.43 0.34
C VAL A 472 -1.01 3.60 1.27
N CYS A 473 -1.82 4.58 0.84
CA CYS A 473 -2.17 5.75 1.65
C CYS A 473 -2.96 5.39 2.92
N ILE A 474 -3.97 4.53 2.82
CA ILE A 474 -4.78 4.15 3.98
C ILE A 474 -3.99 3.24 4.92
N THR A 475 -3.11 2.39 4.39
CA THR A 475 -2.27 1.51 5.20
C THR A 475 -1.16 2.27 5.92
N THR A 476 -0.57 3.31 5.32
CA THR A 476 0.33 4.23 6.04
C THR A 476 -0.42 4.98 7.13
N LEU A 477 -1.65 5.46 6.88
CA LEU A 477 -2.49 6.05 7.91
C LEU A 477 -2.77 5.07 9.06
N ARG A 478 -2.98 3.79 8.75
CA ARG A 478 -3.21 2.76 9.77
C ARG A 478 -2.00 2.52 10.68
N LEU A 479 -0.77 2.75 10.21
CA LEU A 479 0.43 2.70 11.05
C LEU A 479 0.41 3.73 12.18
N TRP A 480 -0.30 4.85 12.02
CA TRP A 480 -0.46 5.86 13.09
C TRP A 480 -1.01 5.24 14.37
N LYS A 481 -2.00 4.35 14.24
CA LYS A 481 -2.60 3.66 15.38
C LYS A 481 -1.59 2.75 16.10
N VAL A 482 -0.70 2.11 15.33
CA VAL A 482 0.36 1.27 15.89
C VAL A 482 1.37 2.12 16.66
N LEU A 483 1.75 3.29 16.13
CA LEU A 483 2.69 4.22 16.78
C LEU A 483 2.19 4.81 18.11
N GLN A 484 0.90 4.64 18.44
CA GLN A 484 0.32 5.03 19.75
C GLN A 484 0.86 4.22 20.93
N PHE A 485 1.79 3.27 20.76
CA PHE A 485 2.52 2.71 21.91
C PHE A 485 3.35 3.77 22.64
N SER A 486 3.80 4.82 21.93
CA SER A 486 4.56 5.91 22.52
C SER A 486 3.63 7.00 23.06
N SER A 487 3.93 7.48 24.27
CA SER A 487 3.17 8.54 24.94
C SER A 487 3.11 9.84 24.13
N VAL A 488 4.10 10.08 23.27
CA VAL A 488 4.15 11.24 22.38
C VAL A 488 3.04 11.15 21.31
N PHE A 489 2.87 10.00 20.66
CA PHE A 489 1.83 9.82 19.63
C PHE A 489 0.42 9.73 20.25
N GLN A 490 0.31 9.23 21.47
CA GLN A 490 -0.94 9.29 22.24
C GLN A 490 -1.36 10.75 22.51
N LEU A 491 -0.41 11.58 22.95
CA LEU A 491 -0.64 13.01 23.13
C LEU A 491 -1.14 13.65 21.84
N PHE A 492 -0.44 13.47 20.71
CA PHE A 492 -0.88 14.03 19.42
C PHE A 492 -2.27 13.56 18.99
N THR A 493 -2.57 12.27 19.16
CA THR A 493 -3.88 11.71 18.78
C THR A 493 -4.99 12.33 19.63
N GLN A 494 -4.79 12.38 20.95
CA GLN A 494 -5.80 12.91 21.88
C GLN A 494 -6.00 14.41 21.67
N THR A 495 -4.93 15.17 21.41
CA THR A 495 -5.03 16.60 21.09
C THR A 495 -5.81 16.82 19.80
N LEU A 496 -5.55 16.03 18.76
CA LEU A 496 -6.22 16.19 17.47
C LEU A 496 -7.70 15.79 17.57
N PHE A 497 -8.02 14.72 18.31
CA PHE A 497 -9.40 14.29 18.52
C PHE A 497 -10.20 15.31 19.35
N SER A 498 -9.60 15.88 20.39
CA SER A 498 -10.22 16.93 21.20
C SER A 498 -10.42 18.22 20.39
N ALA A 499 -9.41 18.61 19.61
CA ALA A 499 -9.45 19.83 18.81
C ALA A 499 -10.24 19.68 17.50
N TRP A 500 -10.59 18.47 17.05
CA TRP A 500 -11.13 18.21 15.71
C TRP A 500 -12.33 19.10 15.35
N ARG A 501 -13.28 19.28 16.27
CA ARG A 501 -14.46 20.13 16.03
C ARG A 501 -14.08 21.59 15.82
N ALA A 502 -13.18 22.11 16.66
CA ALA A 502 -12.68 23.48 16.54
C ALA A 502 -11.87 23.68 15.25
N VAL A 503 -10.93 22.76 14.97
CA VAL A 503 -10.10 22.73 13.77
C VAL A 503 -10.95 22.64 12.50
N ALA A 504 -11.97 21.78 12.47
CA ALA A 504 -12.87 21.64 11.34
C ALA A 504 -13.68 22.92 11.09
N SER A 505 -14.23 23.53 12.14
CA SER A 505 -14.97 24.80 12.02
C SER A 505 -14.09 25.93 11.48
N LEU A 506 -12.85 26.05 11.96
CA LEU A 506 -11.87 27.03 11.46
C LEU A 506 -11.45 26.72 10.02
N GLY A 507 -11.28 25.44 9.66
CA GLY A 507 -11.00 25.00 8.30
C GLY A 507 -12.09 25.42 7.31
N VAL A 508 -13.36 25.29 7.70
CA VAL A 508 -14.49 25.78 6.88
C VAL A 508 -14.41 27.28 6.64
N ILE A 509 -14.07 28.08 7.67
CA ILE A 509 -13.89 29.52 7.53
C ILE A 509 -12.77 29.83 6.53
N ILE A 510 -11.63 29.14 6.63
CA ILE A 510 -10.49 29.31 5.70
C ILE A 510 -10.93 29.00 4.26
N VAL A 511 -11.62 27.89 4.03
CA VAL A 511 -12.08 27.50 2.69
C VAL A 511 -13.06 28.52 2.11
N VAL A 512 -14.02 29.02 2.90
CA VAL A 512 -14.97 30.06 2.46
C VAL A 512 -14.24 31.34 2.05
N VAL A 513 -13.24 31.76 2.82
CA VAL A 513 -12.44 32.95 2.51
C VAL A 513 -11.59 32.76 1.25
N ILE A 514 -10.92 31.61 1.10
CA ILE A 514 -10.14 31.30 -0.11
C ILE A 514 -11.05 31.26 -1.33
N MET A 515 -12.26 30.68 -1.21
CA MET A 515 -13.24 30.71 -2.29
C MET A 515 -13.66 32.14 -2.65
N ALA A 516 -13.93 33.00 -1.67
CA ALA A 516 -14.30 34.39 -1.91
C ALA A 516 -13.18 35.16 -2.64
N ILE A 517 -11.94 35.01 -2.19
CA ILE A 517 -10.78 35.67 -2.82
C ILE A 517 -10.52 35.10 -4.22
N GLY A 518 -10.61 33.77 -4.38
CA GLY A 518 -10.45 33.10 -5.67
C GLY A 518 -11.46 33.60 -6.70
N ILE A 519 -12.76 33.64 -6.36
CA ILE A 519 -13.80 34.20 -7.23
C ILE A 519 -13.50 35.66 -7.59
N THR A 520 -13.10 36.47 -6.61
CA THR A 520 -12.79 37.89 -6.81
C THR A 520 -11.56 38.10 -7.71
N LEU A 521 -10.60 37.17 -7.74
CA LEU A 521 -9.45 37.18 -8.64
C LEU A 521 -9.78 36.61 -10.02
N ALA A 522 -10.66 35.61 -10.09
CA ALA A 522 -11.08 34.98 -11.35
C ALA A 522 -11.85 35.95 -12.25
N VAL A 523 -12.77 36.74 -11.68
CA VAL A 523 -13.63 37.65 -12.47
C VAL A 523 -12.83 38.68 -13.29
N PRO A 524 -11.88 39.46 -12.71
CA PRO A 524 -11.17 40.48 -13.46
C PRO A 524 -9.93 39.95 -14.21
N ASN A 525 -9.26 38.90 -13.73
CA ASN A 525 -8.03 38.38 -14.34
C ASN A 525 -8.26 37.18 -15.28
N GLY A 526 -9.40 36.49 -15.18
CA GLY A 526 -9.63 35.21 -15.85
C GLY A 526 -9.59 35.23 -17.38
N ASN A 527 -9.84 36.40 -17.99
CA ASN A 527 -9.76 36.54 -19.45
C ASN A 527 -8.32 36.59 -19.98
N ASN A 528 -7.36 36.99 -19.14
CA ASN A 528 -5.96 37.21 -19.55
C ASN A 528 -5.00 36.18 -18.97
N ALA A 529 -5.36 35.55 -17.84
CA ALA A 529 -4.53 34.56 -17.17
C ALA A 529 -5.24 33.19 -17.16
N VAL A 530 -4.63 32.21 -17.81
CA VAL A 530 -5.14 30.82 -17.87
C VAL A 530 -5.34 30.23 -16.48
N VAL A 531 -4.48 30.61 -15.53
CA VAL A 531 -4.53 30.18 -14.12
C VAL A 531 -5.84 30.61 -13.43
N PHE A 532 -6.43 31.73 -13.86
CA PHE A 532 -7.65 32.29 -13.31
C PHE A 532 -8.89 32.05 -14.19
N SER A 533 -8.76 31.28 -15.27
CA SER A 533 -9.83 31.04 -16.25
C SER A 533 -11.00 30.24 -15.68
N HIS A 534 -10.71 29.22 -14.86
CA HIS A 534 -11.72 28.40 -14.19
C HIS A 534 -11.80 28.75 -12.71
N MET A 535 -13.03 28.83 -12.18
CA MET A 535 -13.28 29.18 -10.77
C MET A 535 -12.55 28.23 -9.79
N VAL A 536 -12.68 26.91 -9.99
CA VAL A 536 -12.03 25.92 -9.11
C VAL A 536 -10.50 26.02 -9.20
N GLN A 537 -9.97 26.17 -10.42
CA GLN A 537 -8.54 26.33 -10.64
C GLN A 537 -8.02 27.59 -9.93
N SER A 538 -8.74 28.71 -10.03
CA SER A 538 -8.40 29.95 -9.34
C SER A 538 -8.33 29.78 -7.82
N VAL A 539 -9.31 29.09 -7.21
CA VAL A 539 -9.33 28.82 -5.76
C VAL A 539 -8.12 27.96 -5.35
N VAL A 540 -7.80 26.92 -6.13
CA VAL A 540 -6.62 26.06 -5.88
C VAL A 540 -5.33 26.86 -6.02
N THR A 541 -5.21 27.71 -7.04
CA THR A 541 -4.07 28.60 -7.23
C THR A 541 -3.91 29.56 -6.04
N CYS A 542 -4.99 30.16 -5.55
CA CYS A 542 -4.95 31.03 -4.37
C CYS A 542 -4.47 30.28 -3.12
N MET A 543 -4.92 29.03 -2.94
CA MET A 543 -4.48 28.17 -1.85
C MET A 543 -2.98 27.84 -1.94
N TRP A 544 -2.49 27.42 -3.12
CA TRP A 544 -1.07 27.14 -3.35
C TRP A 544 -0.20 28.36 -3.11
N TYR A 545 -0.62 29.50 -3.65
CA TYR A 545 0.09 30.76 -3.47
C TYR A 545 0.14 31.19 -2.01
N SER A 546 -0.97 31.06 -1.27
CA SER A 546 -1.03 31.36 0.17
C SER A 546 -0.12 30.47 1.03
N MET A 547 0.15 29.24 0.59
CA MET A 547 1.07 28.31 1.26
C MET A 547 2.54 28.54 0.86
N GLY A 548 2.82 29.47 -0.06
CA GLY A 548 4.16 29.79 -0.54
C GLY A 548 4.64 28.93 -1.71
N PHE A 549 3.75 28.17 -2.36
CA PHE A 549 4.07 27.42 -3.58
C PHE A 549 3.85 28.30 -4.82
N ASN A 550 4.94 28.67 -5.49
CA ASN A 550 4.93 29.57 -6.65
C ASN A 550 4.94 28.86 -8.02
N GLY A 551 4.49 27.61 -8.10
CA GLY A 551 4.57 26.80 -9.33
C GLY A 551 3.84 27.44 -10.51
N ASP A 552 4.59 27.91 -11.51
CA ASP A 552 4.17 28.56 -12.77
C ASP A 552 3.34 29.86 -12.69
N ILE A 553 3.04 30.38 -11.49
CA ILE A 553 2.27 31.61 -11.33
C ILE A 553 3.18 32.83 -11.49
N ARG A 554 2.92 33.69 -12.47
CA ARG A 554 3.65 34.95 -12.61
C ARG A 554 2.97 35.99 -11.72
N PRO A 555 3.70 36.79 -10.94
CA PRO A 555 3.10 37.88 -10.16
C PRO A 555 2.26 38.84 -11.04
N ALA A 556 2.64 39.00 -12.31
CA ALA A 556 1.89 39.79 -13.30
C ALA A 556 0.43 39.32 -13.47
N ASP A 557 0.15 38.02 -13.30
CA ASP A 557 -1.15 37.43 -13.58
C ASP A 557 -2.26 37.96 -12.64
N PHE A 558 -1.88 38.47 -11.46
CA PHE A 558 -2.80 39.07 -10.49
C PHE A 558 -3.24 40.50 -10.83
N PHE A 559 -2.53 41.18 -11.74
CA PHE A 559 -2.67 42.63 -11.96
C PHE A 559 -3.37 43.00 -13.28
N HIS A 560 -3.82 42.03 -14.08
CA HIS A 560 -4.49 42.29 -15.36
C HIS A 560 -5.81 43.05 -15.22
N GLY A 561 -6.54 42.83 -14.13
CA GLY A 561 -7.79 43.49 -13.78
C GLY A 561 -7.66 44.92 -13.24
N GLY A 562 -6.42 45.41 -13.07
CA GLY A 562 -6.13 46.72 -12.50
C GLY A 562 -5.11 46.64 -11.38
N ARG A 563 -4.09 47.49 -11.44
CA ARG A 563 -2.94 47.47 -10.51
C ARG A 563 -3.36 47.66 -9.05
N ILE A 564 -4.25 48.61 -8.76
CA ILE A 564 -4.69 48.92 -7.39
C ILE A 564 -5.49 47.76 -6.79
N LEU A 565 -6.45 47.23 -7.55
CA LEU A 565 -7.27 46.10 -7.14
C LEU A 565 -6.41 44.85 -6.92
N GLY A 566 -5.49 44.55 -7.84
CA GLY A 566 -4.55 43.46 -7.70
C GLY A 566 -3.65 43.60 -6.47
N ILE A 567 -3.14 44.80 -6.16
CA ILE A 567 -2.34 45.05 -4.94
C ILE A 567 -3.17 44.80 -3.68
N LEU A 568 -4.42 45.28 -3.65
CA LEU A 568 -5.31 45.10 -2.50
C LEU A 568 -5.66 43.64 -2.28
N LEU A 569 -6.04 42.90 -3.33
CA LEU A 569 -6.36 41.48 -3.26
C LEU A 569 -5.14 40.64 -2.92
N TYR A 570 -3.97 40.99 -3.46
CA TYR A 570 -2.70 40.37 -3.12
C TYR A 570 -2.37 40.56 -1.63
N LEU A 571 -2.48 41.78 -1.12
CA LEU A 571 -2.25 42.07 0.29
C LEU A 571 -3.26 41.34 1.17
N ALA A 572 -4.54 41.33 0.79
CA ALA A 572 -5.58 40.59 1.49
C ALA A 572 -5.28 39.09 1.52
N LEU A 573 -4.86 38.50 0.39
CA LEU A 573 -4.49 37.09 0.28
C LEU A 573 -3.33 36.75 1.24
N VAL A 574 -2.23 37.49 1.18
CA VAL A 574 -1.02 37.20 1.98
C VAL A 574 -1.25 37.53 3.46
N PHE A 575 -1.82 38.69 3.78
CA PHE A 575 -2.02 39.12 5.16
C PHE A 575 -3.09 38.28 5.87
N PHE A 576 -4.25 38.08 5.24
CA PHE A 576 -5.38 37.44 5.90
C PHE A 576 -5.21 35.93 6.01
N LEU A 577 -4.75 35.25 4.94
CA LEU A 577 -4.59 33.80 4.97
C LEU A 577 -3.27 33.36 5.62
N ALA A 578 -2.13 33.94 5.22
CA ALA A 578 -0.83 33.45 5.66
C ALA A 578 -0.45 33.92 7.07
N ILE A 579 -0.87 35.14 7.47
CA ILE A 579 -0.51 35.69 8.79
C ILE A 579 -1.63 35.52 9.79
N LEU A 580 -2.86 35.92 9.48
CA LEU A 580 -3.93 35.91 10.48
C LEU A 580 -4.50 34.50 10.69
N LEU A 581 -5.01 33.87 9.63
CA LEU A 581 -5.71 32.59 9.77
C LEU A 581 -4.79 31.43 10.16
N MET A 582 -3.57 31.36 9.64
CA MET A 582 -2.60 30.34 10.06
C MET A 582 -2.17 30.49 11.53
N ASN A 583 -1.96 31.72 12.01
CA ASN A 583 -1.59 31.93 13.42
C ASN A 583 -2.75 31.62 14.37
N VAL A 584 -3.99 31.96 13.99
CA VAL A 584 -5.18 31.56 14.76
C VAL A 584 -5.31 30.04 14.80
N PHE A 585 -5.11 29.37 13.66
CA PHE A 585 -5.13 27.91 13.58
C PHE A 585 -4.08 27.25 14.48
N ALA A 586 -2.83 27.74 14.44
CA ALA A 586 -1.76 27.27 15.31
C ALA A 586 -2.06 27.53 16.79
N SER A 587 -2.61 28.71 17.13
CA SER A 587 -2.97 29.08 18.50
C SER A 587 -4.04 28.16 19.09
N VAL A 588 -5.08 27.83 18.30
CA VAL A 588 -6.14 26.92 18.75
C VAL A 588 -5.58 25.53 19.02
N ILE A 589 -4.75 25.00 18.12
CA ILE A 589 -4.11 23.68 18.32
C ILE A 589 -3.20 23.70 19.55
N TYR A 590 -2.45 24.79 19.76
CA TYR A 590 -1.54 24.93 20.90
C TYR A 590 -2.28 24.92 22.25
N ASP A 591 -3.47 25.52 22.32
CA ASP A 591 -4.28 25.53 23.54
C ASP A 591 -4.76 24.11 23.90
N TYR A 592 -5.35 23.39 22.94
CA TYR A 592 -5.73 21.98 23.11
C TYR A 592 -4.53 21.08 23.42
N PHE A 593 -3.36 21.38 22.84
CA PHE A 593 -2.11 20.67 23.15
C PHE A 593 -1.71 20.84 24.61
N ASN A 594 -1.75 22.06 25.13
CA ASN A 594 -1.42 22.35 26.52
C ASN A 594 -2.41 21.70 27.50
N GLU A 595 -3.71 21.75 27.20
CA GLU A 595 -4.74 21.11 28.01
C GLU A 595 -4.52 19.60 28.08
N THR A 596 -4.37 18.94 26.92
CA THR A 596 -4.15 17.49 26.87
C THR A 596 -2.81 17.09 27.50
N SER A 597 -1.76 17.91 27.35
CA SER A 597 -0.46 17.69 27.98
C SER A 597 -0.56 17.67 29.50
N ARG A 598 -1.42 18.51 30.10
CA ARG A 598 -1.68 18.50 31.54
C ARG A 598 -2.39 17.22 31.97
N ILE A 599 -3.44 16.82 31.27
CA ILE A 599 -4.21 15.59 31.55
C ILE A 599 -3.30 14.35 31.50
N ILE A 600 -2.45 14.23 30.47
CA ILE A 600 -1.54 13.09 30.32
C ILE A 600 -0.47 13.09 31.43
N LYS A 601 0.05 14.25 31.84
CA LYS A 601 1.00 14.34 32.97
C LYS A 601 0.35 13.90 34.28
N GLU A 602 -0.91 14.25 34.52
CA GLU A 602 -1.66 13.80 35.69
C GLU A 602 -1.90 12.29 35.68
N HIS A 603 -2.19 11.69 34.53
CA HIS A 603 -2.29 10.23 34.38
C HIS A 603 -0.94 9.52 34.49
N ALA A 604 0.15 10.09 33.95
CA ALA A 604 1.49 9.52 34.07
C ALA A 604 1.96 9.46 35.53
N ASN A 605 1.46 10.35 36.39
CA ASN A 605 1.69 10.28 37.83
C ASN A 605 0.95 9.11 38.51
N ARG A 606 0.00 8.44 37.84
CA ARG A 606 -0.84 7.34 38.37
C ARG A 606 -0.58 5.94 37.78
N SER A 607 0.15 5.78 36.67
CA SER A 607 0.44 4.46 36.02
C SER A 607 1.79 4.50 35.27
N SER A 608 2.84 3.78 35.67
CA SER A 608 3.21 2.35 35.45
C SER A 608 3.74 1.99 34.04
N ILE A 609 4.97 1.45 34.01
CA ILE A 609 5.73 0.69 32.97
C ILE A 609 5.59 1.13 31.51
N THR A 610 6.74 1.38 30.87
CA THR A 610 6.83 1.70 29.44
C THR A 610 6.59 0.45 28.57
N PHE A 611 5.94 0.59 27.42
CA PHE A 611 5.72 -0.53 26.47
C PHE A 611 6.99 -1.36 26.16
N LEU A 612 8.16 -0.71 26.06
CA LEU A 612 9.44 -1.41 25.84
C LEU A 612 9.88 -2.25 27.05
N GLU A 613 9.60 -1.80 28.28
CA GLU A 613 9.88 -2.57 29.48
C GLU A 613 8.94 -3.79 29.56
N PHE A 614 7.68 -3.63 29.15
CA PHE A 614 6.75 -4.77 28.99
C PHE A 614 7.27 -5.79 27.98
N LEU A 615 7.68 -5.36 26.78
CA LEU A 615 8.17 -6.26 25.73
C LEU A 615 9.45 -6.99 26.17
N HIS A 616 10.36 -6.29 26.85
CA HIS A 616 11.58 -6.90 27.40
C HIS A 616 11.28 -7.98 28.44
N VAL A 617 10.26 -7.81 29.28
CA VAL A 617 9.86 -8.79 30.30
C VAL A 617 9.17 -10.00 29.66
N GLU A 618 8.19 -9.77 28.78
CA GLU A 618 7.37 -10.85 28.18
C GLU A 618 8.16 -11.69 27.16
N TYR A 619 9.03 -11.05 26.37
CA TYR A 619 9.85 -11.72 25.35
C TYR A 619 11.29 -11.96 25.82
N ALA A 620 11.54 -11.92 27.14
CA ALA A 620 12.87 -12.12 27.72
C ALA A 620 13.52 -13.45 27.27
N ASP A 621 12.73 -14.52 27.15
CA ASP A 621 13.22 -15.84 26.75
C ASP A 621 13.64 -15.89 25.26
N LEU A 622 12.90 -15.20 24.39
CA LEU A 622 13.22 -15.08 22.96
C LEU A 622 14.50 -14.25 22.73
N PHE A 623 14.68 -13.16 23.47
CA PHE A 623 15.89 -12.34 23.44
C PHE A 623 17.08 -13.00 24.15
N GLY A 624 16.83 -13.82 25.17
CA GLY A 624 17.86 -14.51 25.95
C GLY A 624 18.58 -15.62 25.19
N ASP A 625 17.87 -16.33 24.30
CA ASP A 625 18.43 -17.45 23.53
C ASP A 625 19.04 -17.05 22.18
N THR A 626 18.49 -16.04 21.50
CA THR A 626 19.03 -15.54 20.23
C THR A 626 20.35 -14.76 20.39
N PHE A 627 20.57 -14.14 21.55
CA PHE A 627 21.79 -13.37 21.87
C PHE A 627 22.75 -14.11 22.81
N ARG A 628 22.70 -15.45 22.84
CA ARG A 628 23.61 -16.27 23.68
C ARG A 628 25.11 -16.02 23.34
N CYS A 629 25.41 -15.62 22.11
CA CYS A 629 26.76 -15.26 21.63
C CYS A 629 27.26 -13.88 22.10
N LEU A 630 26.35 -12.99 22.50
CA LEU A 630 26.64 -11.61 22.94
C LEU A 630 26.59 -11.46 24.48
N ARG A 631 26.36 -12.57 25.18
CA ARG A 631 26.41 -12.62 26.63
C ARG A 631 27.86 -12.44 27.07
N LYS A 632 28.18 -11.31 27.70
CA LYS A 632 29.50 -11.08 28.28
C LYS A 632 29.78 -12.16 29.32
N THR A 633 30.70 -13.07 29.00
CA THR A 633 31.25 -14.01 29.96
C THR A 633 32.02 -13.23 31.01
N TYR A 634 31.90 -13.61 32.28
CA TYR A 634 32.64 -12.96 33.36
C TYR A 634 34.15 -13.21 33.18
N GLU A 635 34.90 -12.17 32.84
CA GLU A 635 36.36 -12.24 32.73
C GLU A 635 36.98 -11.95 34.10
N ARG A 636 37.52 -12.99 34.74
CA ARG A 636 38.09 -12.89 36.09
C ARG A 636 39.29 -11.94 36.18
N ARG A 637 40.04 -11.75 35.09
CA ARG A 637 41.22 -10.84 34.96
C ARG A 637 42.13 -10.80 36.20
N GLY A 638 42.34 -11.94 36.87
CA GLY A 638 43.18 -12.05 38.07
C GLY A 638 42.60 -11.47 39.38
N HIS A 639 41.39 -10.93 39.36
CA HIS A 639 40.71 -10.33 40.53
C HIS A 639 39.66 -11.28 41.12
N THR A 640 39.31 -11.02 42.38
CA THR A 640 38.16 -11.68 43.01
C THR A 640 36.83 -11.11 42.47
N VAL A 641 35.73 -11.84 42.66
CA VAL A 641 34.40 -11.37 42.23
C VAL A 641 34.00 -10.08 42.95
N ALA A 642 34.32 -9.96 44.23
CA ALA A 642 34.08 -8.77 45.03
C ALA A 642 34.84 -7.55 44.48
N GLU A 643 36.14 -7.68 44.23
CA GLU A 643 36.97 -6.60 43.67
C GLU A 643 36.47 -6.13 42.30
N ASN A 644 36.10 -7.06 41.41
CA ASN A 644 35.57 -6.70 40.09
C ASN A 644 34.23 -5.97 40.19
N VAL A 645 33.35 -6.38 41.11
CA VAL A 645 32.08 -5.69 41.36
C VAL A 645 32.30 -4.29 41.93
N GLU A 646 33.24 -4.15 42.87
CA GLU A 646 33.60 -2.86 43.48
C GLU A 646 34.20 -1.90 42.44
N LEU A 647 35.11 -2.37 41.59
CA LEU A 647 35.64 -1.60 40.46
C LEU A 647 34.53 -1.14 39.50
N GLU A 648 33.57 -2.01 39.22
CA GLU A 648 32.45 -1.67 38.34
C GLU A 648 31.49 -0.64 38.99
N LEU A 649 31.22 -0.78 40.29
CA LEU A 649 30.43 0.17 41.08
C LEU A 649 31.11 1.54 41.10
N ASN A 650 32.39 1.60 41.45
CA ASN A 650 33.19 2.83 41.46
C ASN A 650 33.22 3.48 40.07
N ARG A 651 33.34 2.70 39.00
CA ARG A 651 33.27 3.20 37.63
C ARG A 651 31.91 3.80 37.29
N ARG A 652 30.81 3.17 37.71
CA ARG A 652 29.44 3.66 37.50
C ARG A 652 29.20 4.95 38.28
N GLU A 653 29.67 5.03 39.52
CA GLU A 653 29.61 6.24 40.34
C GLU A 653 30.40 7.39 39.70
N LEU A 654 31.60 7.12 39.18
CA LEU A 654 32.40 8.10 38.47
C LEU A 654 31.68 8.62 37.19
N ILE A 655 31.06 7.72 36.42
CA ILE A 655 30.27 8.10 35.23
C ILE A 655 29.06 8.95 35.63
N LYS A 656 28.37 8.58 36.71
CA LYS A 656 27.23 9.31 37.24
C LYS A 656 27.64 10.71 37.71
N PHE A 657 28.74 10.80 38.44
CA PHE A 657 29.34 12.05 38.88
C PHE A 657 29.73 12.95 37.70
N LYS A 658 30.38 12.39 36.66
CA LYS A 658 30.68 13.12 35.41
C LYS A 658 29.43 13.61 34.70
N ARG A 659 28.35 12.82 34.65
CA ARG A 659 27.06 13.24 34.07
C ARG A 659 26.41 14.36 34.89
N ASP A 660 26.51 14.31 36.20
CA ASP A 660 25.89 15.31 37.07
C ASP A 660 26.66 16.64 37.04
N LEU A 661 27.98 16.62 36.78
CA LEU A 661 28.80 17.80 36.51
C LEU A 661 28.43 18.53 35.20
N ILE A 662 27.86 17.83 34.21
CA ILE A 662 27.51 18.39 32.89
C ILE A 662 26.12 19.05 32.90
N LYS A 663 25.26 18.73 33.88
CA LYS A 663 23.87 19.22 33.96
C LYS A 663 23.79 20.59 34.61
N THR A 664 22.87 21.43 34.13
CA THR A 664 22.63 22.75 34.77
C THR A 664 21.89 22.61 36.11
N PRO A 665 22.05 23.55 37.06
CA PRO A 665 21.42 23.48 38.39
C PRO A 665 19.88 23.37 38.36
N GLN A 666 19.24 23.92 37.33
CA GLN A 666 17.80 23.84 37.12
C GLN A 666 17.35 22.43 36.66
N GLU A 667 18.14 21.74 35.84
CA GLU A 667 17.89 20.35 35.45
C GLU A 667 18.07 19.39 36.63
N LEU A 668 19.03 19.66 37.51
CA LEU A 668 19.24 18.88 38.74
C LEU A 668 18.06 19.01 39.72
N LYS A 669 17.43 20.19 39.78
CA LYS A 669 16.19 20.42 40.56
C LYS A 669 14.99 19.67 39.96
N ARG A 670 14.84 19.65 38.63
CA ARG A 670 13.78 18.88 37.94
C ARG A 670 13.97 17.36 38.04
N ALA A 671 15.21 16.89 38.15
CA ALA A 671 15.54 15.48 38.30
C ALA A 671 15.32 14.92 39.71
N ARG A 672 15.05 15.77 40.72
CA ARG A 672 14.71 15.29 42.06
C ARG A 672 13.29 14.70 42.05
N LEU A 673 13.23 13.38 41.99
CA LEU A 673 12.01 12.57 42.21
C LEU A 673 11.22 13.11 43.41
N THR A 674 9.90 13.23 43.24
CA THR A 674 8.94 13.61 44.29
C THR A 674 9.08 12.64 45.48
N LYS A 675 8.76 13.09 46.71
CA LYS A 675 8.88 12.23 47.93
C LYS A 675 8.17 10.89 47.77
N GLU A 676 6.99 10.88 47.15
CA GLU A 676 6.22 9.67 46.85
C GLU A 676 6.94 8.73 45.88
N GLN A 677 7.51 9.25 44.80
CA GLN A 677 8.29 8.47 43.82
C GLN A 677 9.54 7.85 44.45
N ARG A 678 10.21 8.55 45.38
CA ARG A 678 11.32 7.96 46.13
C ARG A 678 10.86 6.81 47.00
N SER A 679 9.74 6.96 47.71
CA SER A 679 9.18 5.91 48.56
C SER A 679 8.90 4.65 47.73
N ALA A 680 8.28 4.81 46.56
CA ALA A 680 8.00 3.70 45.63
C ALA A 680 9.29 3.02 45.12
N ASP A 681 10.31 3.77 44.73
CA ASP A 681 11.61 3.20 44.30
C ASP A 681 12.31 2.45 45.45
N TYR A 682 12.19 2.91 46.69
CA TYR A 682 12.71 2.18 47.86
C TYR A 682 11.98 0.86 48.10
N HIS A 683 10.64 0.83 48.03
CA HIS A 683 9.87 -0.41 48.14
C HIS A 683 10.25 -1.41 47.05
N LEU A 684 10.33 -0.96 45.80
CA LEU A 684 10.67 -1.79 44.65
C LEU A 684 12.09 -2.37 44.73
N ARG A 685 13.06 -1.61 45.27
CA ARG A 685 14.41 -2.13 45.56
C ARG A 685 14.40 -3.14 46.71
N GLY A 686 13.62 -2.89 47.75
CA GLY A 686 13.43 -3.82 48.86
C GLY A 686 12.90 -5.17 48.39
N GLU A 687 11.84 -5.18 47.58
CA GLU A 687 11.28 -6.42 47.03
C GLU A 687 12.28 -7.17 46.14
N LYS A 688 13.02 -6.47 45.28
CA LYS A 688 14.07 -7.10 44.46
C LYS A 688 15.16 -7.74 45.31
N LEU A 689 15.56 -7.10 46.40
CA LEU A 689 16.54 -7.66 47.34
C LEU A 689 16.00 -8.93 48.01
N PHE A 690 14.74 -8.95 48.46
CA PHE A 690 14.12 -10.15 49.02
C PHE A 690 14.03 -11.30 48.00
N LYS A 691 13.65 -11.00 46.75
CA LYS A 691 13.64 -12.00 45.66
C LYS A 691 15.05 -12.52 45.34
N LEU A 692 16.06 -11.64 45.31
CA LEU A 692 17.47 -12.04 45.13
C LEU A 692 17.95 -12.96 46.26
N MET A 693 17.60 -12.63 47.50
CA MET A 693 17.92 -13.45 48.67
C MET A 693 17.30 -14.85 48.52
N ALA A 694 16.01 -14.96 48.20
CA ALA A 694 15.34 -16.24 47.98
C ALA A 694 15.96 -17.07 46.82
N ILE A 695 16.41 -16.40 45.75
CA ILE A 695 17.12 -17.05 44.63
C ILE A 695 18.48 -17.60 45.09
N LEU A 696 19.21 -16.84 45.91
CA LEU A 696 20.51 -17.28 46.46
C LEU A 696 20.32 -18.46 47.41
N ASP A 697 19.34 -18.40 48.31
CA ASP A 697 19.04 -19.48 49.25
C ASP A 697 18.69 -20.78 48.50
N LEU A 698 17.85 -20.71 47.46
CA LEU A 698 17.56 -21.88 46.61
C LEU A 698 18.78 -22.40 45.83
N GLN A 699 19.67 -21.51 45.39
CA GLN A 699 20.91 -21.94 44.72
C GLN A 699 21.85 -22.64 45.69
N VAL A 700 21.94 -22.17 46.93
CA VAL A 700 22.70 -22.82 48.00
C VAL A 700 22.06 -24.17 48.34
N GLU A 701 20.74 -24.25 48.46
CA GLU A 701 20.03 -25.52 48.73
C GLU A 701 20.23 -26.54 47.59
N ILE A 702 20.14 -26.10 46.33
CA ILE A 702 20.42 -26.96 45.17
C ILE A 702 21.88 -27.44 45.20
N LEU A 703 22.83 -26.55 45.52
CA LEU A 703 24.25 -26.89 45.60
C LEU A 703 24.54 -27.86 46.75
N GLU A 704 23.94 -27.63 47.92
CA GLU A 704 24.03 -28.49 49.09
C GLU A 704 23.53 -29.90 48.76
N ARG A 705 22.36 -30.02 48.13
CA ARG A 705 21.79 -31.32 47.74
C ARG A 705 22.56 -32.00 46.60
N LEU A 706 23.20 -31.25 45.72
CA LEU A 706 24.07 -31.81 44.67
C LEU A 706 25.41 -32.31 45.23
N VAL A 707 25.91 -31.69 46.31
CA VAL A 707 27.19 -32.04 46.93
C VAL A 707 27.03 -33.10 48.02
N LEU A 708 25.94 -33.06 48.79
CA LEU A 708 25.70 -33.89 49.99
C LEU A 708 24.54 -34.89 49.84
N GLY A 709 23.69 -34.76 48.82
CA GLY A 709 22.51 -35.61 48.63
C GLY A 709 22.78 -36.90 47.85
N ASP A 710 21.89 -37.87 48.00
CA ASP A 710 21.90 -39.12 47.21
C ASP A 710 21.49 -38.87 45.75
N LYS A 711 21.47 -39.89 44.87
CA LYS A 711 21.15 -39.73 43.43
C LYS A 711 19.84 -38.99 43.12
N ASP A 712 18.88 -38.99 44.05
CA ASP A 712 17.58 -38.31 43.95
C ASP A 712 17.54 -36.95 44.70
N GLY A 713 18.67 -36.48 45.26
CA GLY A 713 18.79 -35.20 45.97
C GLY A 713 18.22 -35.17 47.39
N LYS A 714 18.07 -36.34 48.02
CA LYS A 714 17.64 -36.46 49.43
C LYS A 714 18.84 -36.31 50.35
N LEU A 715 18.75 -35.39 51.31
CA LEU A 715 19.74 -35.23 52.39
C LEU A 715 19.52 -36.32 53.46
N PRO A 716 20.58 -36.82 54.11
CA PRO A 716 20.43 -37.73 55.24
C PRO A 716 19.68 -37.01 56.37
N THR A 717 18.55 -37.56 56.82
CA THR A 717 17.85 -37.06 57.99
C THR A 717 18.76 -37.20 59.21
N PRO A 718 18.91 -36.16 60.06
CA PRO A 718 19.59 -36.34 61.34
C PRO A 718 18.85 -37.41 62.16
N PRO A 719 19.56 -38.17 63.01
CA PRO A 719 18.92 -39.15 63.87
C PRO A 719 17.82 -38.47 64.70
N PRO A 720 16.70 -39.17 64.97
CA PRO A 720 15.62 -38.61 65.78
C PRO A 720 16.20 -38.12 67.11
N SER A 721 16.00 -36.82 67.38
CA SER A 721 16.21 -36.28 68.72
C SER A 721 15.15 -36.92 69.63
N ASP A 722 15.58 -37.58 70.71
CA ASP A 722 14.75 -38.17 71.79
C ASP A 722 13.95 -37.12 72.60
N SER A 723 13.69 -35.96 72.03
CA SER A 723 12.85 -34.92 72.65
C SER A 723 11.39 -35.20 72.31
N ASP A 724 10.64 -35.67 73.30
CA ASP A 724 9.20 -35.89 73.27
C ASP A 724 8.46 -34.63 72.75
N PRO A 725 7.48 -34.77 71.83
CA PRO A 725 6.72 -33.65 71.28
C PRO A 725 5.81 -32.92 72.28
N ASP A 726 5.77 -33.36 73.54
CA ASP A 726 5.01 -32.75 74.63
C ASP A 726 5.80 -31.70 75.44
N ASP A 727 7.12 -31.57 75.24
CA ASP A 727 7.95 -30.56 75.90
C ASP A 727 8.03 -29.22 75.14
N MET A 728 7.33 -29.06 74.03
CA MET A 728 7.28 -27.78 73.30
C MET A 728 6.32 -26.79 73.98
N PRO A 729 6.78 -25.56 74.32
CA PRO A 729 5.90 -24.50 74.84
C PRO A 729 4.74 -24.25 73.88
N GLU A 730 3.52 -24.08 74.41
CA GLU A 730 2.27 -23.93 73.63
C GLU A 730 2.34 -22.89 72.50
N MET A 731 3.20 -21.88 72.62
CA MET A 731 3.42 -20.85 71.61
C MET A 731 3.97 -21.37 70.26
N TYR A 732 4.54 -22.59 70.21
CA TYR A 732 5.14 -23.16 69.00
C TYR A 732 4.35 -24.32 68.38
N ARG A 733 3.19 -24.70 68.93
CA ARG A 733 2.29 -25.66 68.27
C ARG A 733 1.62 -25.01 67.06
N LYS A 734 2.08 -25.37 65.85
CA LYS A 734 1.31 -25.10 64.61
C LYS A 734 -0.08 -25.73 64.74
N ARG A 735 -1.13 -24.91 64.79
CA ARG A 735 -2.51 -25.39 64.62
C ARG A 735 -2.62 -26.09 63.27
N ARG A 736 -3.04 -27.35 63.30
CA ARG A 736 -3.39 -28.14 62.11
C ARG A 736 -4.61 -27.55 61.41
#